data_AF-A0A8C0GPW1-F1
#
_entry.id   AF-A0A8C0GPW1-F1
#
_cell.length_a   1.000
_cell.length_b   1.000
_cell.length_c   1.000
_cell.angle_alpha   90.00
_cell.angle_beta   90.00
_cell.angle_gamma   90.00
#
_symmetry.space_group_name_H-M   'P 1'
#
loop_
_entity.id
_entity.type
_entity.pdbx_description
1 polymer ?
#
loop_
_entity_poly.entity_id
_entity_poly.type
_entity_poly.pdbx_seq_one_letter_code
_entity_poly.pdbx_strand_id
1 'polypeptide(L)'
;KNRAIGVSAKNQQITHANNTVSNFKRFHGRAFDDPFIQKEKESLSYDLVPMKNGGVGIKVMYMDEEHFFSVEQITAMLLTKLKETAETNLKKPVTDCVISVLGTAFDPFLGGRNFDEKLVDHFCAEIKAKYKLDPKSTIRALLRLYQECEKLKKLMSSNSTDIPLNIECFMNDRDVAGKMNRSQFEELCADLLQRIDVPLHSLMEQTQLKVEDVNAVEIVGGATRIPAVKEKIAKFFGKDVSTTLNADEAVARGCALQCAILSPAFKVREFSVTDAVPFPISLMWNTEADDTEGVHEVFSRNHAAPFSKVLTFYRKGPFELEAFYSDPNGVPYPETKIGRYVVQNVAAQKDAERSKVKVKVRVNTHGIFSVSTASMVEQVKAEENEALSVETEVVIVNQRPPENSVDKNIQQDNSDAGTQSQVQTDGQPTPQSPPSPEPPFEENKIPDAKKTNEKKSDQPPEAKKPKIKVKNVELPIEANLVWQLGKELLNMYIKTEGKMIMQDKLEKERNDAKNAVEEYVYEFRDKLSGPYEKFVCEEDLQRFSAFLTEVEDWLYEDGEDQAKQVYIDKLDELKKLGTPIEMRYQEAEERPRVLEELGHKLQHYAKIAGEYRDKDEKYIHIDESEMIEVEKCVKEMMEWMSNVMNAQTKMSPDQDPVVRAREIKAKLKELHNVCEPIVMQPKPNVDSPKEENPLNGPSLNTNEGIEEDKNNAEIPQQNGDCHPNAKNTMSMDLD
;
A
#
# COMPACT_ATOMS: atom_id res chain seq x y z
N LYS A 1 17.72 23.66 2.56
CA LYS A 1 16.44 23.55 3.32
C LYS A 1 15.39 22.73 2.54
N ASN A 2 14.69 21.82 3.21
CA ASN A 2 13.58 20.98 2.70
C ASN A 2 12.23 21.26 3.43
N ARG A 3 11.15 20.60 2.98
CA ARG A 3 9.85 20.56 3.68
C ARG A 3 9.82 19.40 4.68
N ALA A 4 9.33 19.66 5.89
CA ALA A 4 8.94 18.62 6.83
C ALA A 4 7.50 18.14 6.50
N ILE A 5 7.27 16.82 6.45
CA ILE A 5 5.95 16.22 6.18
C ILE A 5 5.71 15.06 7.16
N GLY A 6 4.46 14.90 7.62
CA GLY A 6 4.07 13.82 8.54
C GLY A 6 4.66 13.98 9.94
N VAL A 7 5.25 12.91 10.50
CA VAL A 7 5.82 12.90 11.86
C VAL A 7 6.88 13.99 12.05
N SER A 8 7.75 14.20 11.05
CA SER A 8 8.76 15.27 11.07
C SER A 8 8.13 16.66 11.27
N ALA A 9 7.01 16.94 10.60
CA ALA A 9 6.27 18.20 10.77
C ALA A 9 5.57 18.29 12.13
N LYS A 10 4.99 17.19 12.64
CA LYS A 10 4.35 17.18 13.98
C LYS A 10 5.37 17.46 15.08
N ASN A 11 6.56 16.87 15.00
CA ASN A 11 7.63 17.07 15.98
C ASN A 11 8.15 18.52 15.97
N GLN A 12 8.09 19.21 14.83
CA GLN A 12 8.54 20.59 14.65
C GLN A 12 7.45 21.65 14.93
N GLN A 13 6.21 21.23 15.21
CA GLN A 13 5.01 22.10 15.22
C GLN A 13 5.08 23.29 16.19
N ILE A 14 5.69 23.17 17.37
CA ILE A 14 5.81 24.29 18.32
C ILE A 14 6.86 25.30 17.84
N THR A 15 7.99 24.81 17.33
CA THR A 15 9.11 25.64 16.86
C THR A 15 8.70 26.45 15.63
N HIS A 16 8.10 25.78 14.65
CA HIS A 16 7.73 26.33 13.33
C HIS A 16 6.21 26.50 13.15
N ALA A 17 5.49 26.88 14.22
CA ALA A 17 4.03 27.00 14.27
C ALA A 17 3.39 27.66 13.04
N ASN A 18 3.90 28.83 12.63
CA ASN A 18 3.40 29.63 11.52
C ASN A 18 3.57 28.98 10.14
N ASN A 19 4.46 27.99 10.02
CA ASN A 19 4.74 27.24 8.79
C ASN A 19 4.28 25.78 8.88
N THR A 20 3.65 25.36 9.99
CA THR A 20 3.22 23.96 10.19
C THR A 20 1.74 23.81 9.88
N VAL A 21 1.44 23.34 8.67
CA VAL A 21 0.08 23.20 8.15
C VAL A 21 -0.57 21.90 8.64
N SER A 22 -1.74 22.00 9.27
CA SER A 22 -2.48 20.88 9.86
C SER A 22 -4.00 21.07 9.77
N ASN A 23 -4.81 20.00 9.86
CA ASN A 23 -6.29 20.02 9.73
C ASN A 23 -6.87 20.51 8.38
N PHE A 24 -6.03 20.87 7.41
CA PHE A 24 -6.39 21.48 6.11
C PHE A 24 -7.43 20.71 5.28
N LYS A 25 -7.57 19.38 5.46
CA LYS A 25 -8.56 18.54 4.75
C LYS A 25 -9.99 19.10 4.80
N ARG A 26 -10.36 19.83 5.87
CA ARG A 26 -11.70 20.42 6.04
C ARG A 26 -12.00 21.57 5.07
N PHE A 27 -10.98 22.10 4.38
CA PHE A 27 -11.08 23.29 3.51
C PHE A 27 -11.16 22.94 2.02
N HIS A 28 -11.09 21.67 1.64
CA HIS A 28 -11.18 21.25 0.24
C HIS A 28 -12.45 21.69 -0.44
N GLY A 29 -12.31 22.23 -1.65
CA GLY A 29 -13.45 22.70 -2.46
C GLY A 29 -14.26 23.83 -1.83
N ARG A 30 -13.82 24.42 -0.71
CA ARG A 30 -14.49 25.57 -0.09
C ARG A 30 -13.96 26.87 -0.68
N ALA A 31 -14.89 27.78 -0.96
CA ALA A 31 -14.59 29.17 -1.24
C ALA A 31 -14.02 29.85 0.02
N PHE A 32 -13.19 30.88 -0.18
CA PHE A 32 -12.51 31.57 0.93
C PHE A 32 -13.48 32.31 1.85
N ASP A 33 -14.59 32.81 1.33
CA ASP A 33 -15.64 33.56 2.02
C ASP A 33 -16.68 32.69 2.75
N ASP A 34 -16.57 31.36 2.65
CA ASP A 34 -17.41 30.40 3.39
C ASP A 34 -17.39 30.70 4.91
N PRO A 35 -18.56 30.89 5.57
CA PRO A 35 -18.63 31.17 7.01
C PRO A 35 -17.91 30.14 7.90
N PHE A 36 -17.82 28.87 7.46
CA PHE A 36 -17.03 27.86 8.16
C PHE A 36 -15.52 28.13 8.07
N ILE A 37 -15.03 28.54 6.90
CA ILE A 37 -13.62 28.93 6.70
C ILE A 37 -13.27 30.15 7.55
N GLN A 38 -14.12 31.18 7.51
CA GLN A 38 -13.89 32.40 8.30
C GLN A 38 -13.84 32.11 9.81
N LYS A 39 -14.72 31.22 10.31
CA LYS A 39 -14.71 30.79 11.72
C LYS A 39 -13.49 29.92 12.07
N GLU A 40 -13.14 28.92 11.26
CA GLU A 40 -12.01 28.04 11.57
C GLU A 40 -10.68 28.80 11.52
N LYS A 41 -10.56 29.83 10.66
CA LYS A 41 -9.35 30.66 10.50
C LYS A 41 -8.81 31.22 11.82
N GLU A 42 -9.69 31.63 12.74
CA GLU A 42 -9.33 32.16 14.07
C GLU A 42 -8.63 31.12 14.97
N SER A 43 -8.72 29.83 14.64
CA SER A 43 -8.19 28.70 15.43
C SER A 43 -6.90 28.09 14.87
N LEU A 44 -6.38 28.58 13.73
CA LEU A 44 -5.24 27.99 13.05
C LEU A 44 -3.91 28.61 13.49
N SER A 45 -2.83 27.83 13.41
CA SER A 45 -1.47 28.33 13.61
C SER A 45 -0.86 28.97 12.36
N TYR A 46 -1.56 28.94 11.21
CA TYR A 46 -1.06 29.35 9.90
C TYR A 46 -2.12 30.15 9.13
N ASP A 47 -1.68 31.00 8.20
CA ASP A 47 -2.54 31.96 7.50
C ASP A 47 -3.33 31.34 6.34
N LEU A 48 -4.63 31.65 6.28
CA LEU A 48 -5.48 31.42 5.10
C LEU A 48 -5.63 32.69 4.25
N VAL A 49 -5.48 32.53 2.94
CA VAL A 49 -5.55 33.59 1.92
C VAL A 49 -6.55 33.23 0.80
N PRO A 50 -7.15 34.21 0.10
CA PRO A 50 -7.97 33.95 -1.07
C PRO A 50 -7.10 33.62 -2.31
N MET A 51 -7.43 32.52 -2.99
CA MET A 51 -6.82 32.16 -4.28
C MET A 51 -7.48 32.91 -5.45
N LYS A 52 -6.79 32.98 -6.60
CA LYS A 52 -7.28 33.66 -7.82
C LYS A 52 -8.59 33.10 -8.39
N ASN A 53 -9.01 31.92 -7.96
CA ASN A 53 -10.28 31.27 -8.33
C ASN A 53 -11.35 31.36 -7.22
N GLY A 54 -11.14 32.19 -6.18
CA GLY A 54 -12.04 32.30 -5.02
C GLY A 54 -11.89 31.20 -3.96
N GLY A 55 -11.13 30.12 -4.23
CA GLY A 55 -10.89 29.04 -3.28
C GLY A 55 -9.94 29.41 -2.13
N VAL A 56 -9.88 28.56 -1.11
CA VAL A 56 -8.91 28.69 0.00
C VAL A 56 -7.48 28.40 -0.46
N GLY A 57 -6.57 29.31 -0.11
CA GLY A 57 -5.13 29.12 -0.15
C GLY A 57 -4.53 29.19 1.26
N ILE A 58 -3.35 28.61 1.40
CA ILE A 58 -2.59 28.49 2.65
C ILE A 58 -1.23 29.17 2.42
N LYS A 59 -0.90 30.15 3.27
CA LYS A 59 0.39 30.86 3.24
C LYS A 59 1.39 30.18 4.17
N VAL A 60 2.62 29.98 3.69
CA VAL A 60 3.77 29.50 4.49
C VAL A 60 5.07 30.16 4.01
N MET A 61 6.07 30.24 4.88
CA MET A 61 7.46 30.45 4.44
C MET A 61 8.05 29.13 3.93
N TYR A 62 8.65 29.13 2.75
CA TYR A 62 9.41 28.00 2.20
C TYR A 62 10.65 28.54 1.49
N MET A 63 11.83 27.95 1.74
CA MET A 63 13.13 28.50 1.33
C MET A 63 13.36 29.97 1.73
N ASP A 64 12.78 30.41 2.85
CA ASP A 64 12.78 31.80 3.31
C ASP A 64 12.02 32.80 2.39
N GLU A 65 11.33 32.32 1.35
CA GLU A 65 10.37 33.08 0.53
C GLU A 65 8.92 32.86 0.98
N GLU A 66 8.01 33.80 0.69
CA GLU A 66 6.57 33.63 0.92
C GLU A 66 5.92 32.80 -0.19
N HIS A 67 5.33 31.66 0.17
CA HIS A 67 4.60 30.78 -0.75
C HIS A 67 3.12 30.66 -0.38
N PHE A 68 2.29 30.55 -1.43
CA PHE A 68 0.85 30.34 -1.33
C PHE A 68 0.48 29.04 -2.05
N PHE A 69 -0.09 28.08 -1.32
CA PHE A 69 -0.49 26.77 -1.85
C PHE A 69 -2.01 26.58 -1.70
N SER A 70 -2.70 26.04 -2.71
CA SER A 70 -4.09 25.63 -2.53
C SER A 70 -4.18 24.42 -1.58
N VAL A 71 -5.38 24.17 -1.02
CA VAL A 71 -5.61 23.00 -0.15
C VAL A 71 -5.32 21.69 -0.90
N GLU A 72 -5.61 21.65 -2.20
CA GLU A 72 -5.32 20.54 -3.12
C GLU A 72 -3.81 20.31 -3.29
N GLN A 73 -3.01 21.37 -3.30
CA GLN A 73 -1.55 21.25 -3.32
C GLN A 73 -1.02 20.69 -1.99
N ILE A 74 -1.44 21.23 -0.84
CA ILE A 74 -1.03 20.70 0.48
C ILE A 74 -1.46 19.23 0.65
N THR A 75 -2.65 18.86 0.19
CA THR A 75 -3.08 17.46 0.19
C THR A 75 -2.30 16.59 -0.79
N ALA A 76 -1.89 17.10 -1.96
CA ALA A 76 -1.01 16.35 -2.87
C ALA A 76 0.37 16.06 -2.23
N MET A 77 0.91 16.98 -1.44
CA MET A 77 2.13 16.75 -0.64
C MET A 77 1.95 15.60 0.36
N LEU A 78 0.86 15.63 1.14
CA LEU A 78 0.55 14.58 2.11
C LEU A 78 0.29 13.23 1.43
N LEU A 79 -0.49 13.21 0.34
CA LEU A 79 -0.77 11.99 -0.42
C LEU A 79 0.49 11.38 -1.05
N THR A 80 1.43 12.22 -1.51
CA THR A 80 2.74 11.76 -2.01
C THR A 80 3.53 11.08 -0.89
N LYS A 81 3.59 11.67 0.31
CA LYS A 81 4.28 11.06 1.46
C LYS A 81 3.60 9.77 1.93
N LEU A 82 2.27 9.73 1.96
CA LEU A 82 1.51 8.53 2.32
C LEU A 82 1.69 7.41 1.29
N LYS A 83 1.83 7.75 0.00
CA LYS A 83 2.16 6.80 -1.07
C LYS A 83 3.52 6.14 -0.82
N GLU A 84 4.58 6.92 -0.57
CA GLU A 84 5.93 6.40 -0.26
C GLU A 84 5.90 5.44 0.94
N THR A 85 5.19 5.81 2.00
CA THR A 85 5.04 4.97 3.21
C THR A 85 4.25 3.69 2.93
N ALA A 86 3.24 3.72 2.04
CA ALA A 86 2.49 2.53 1.65
C ALA A 86 3.31 1.58 0.77
N GLU A 87 4.02 2.11 -0.22
CA GLU A 87 4.90 1.35 -1.13
C GLU A 87 6.04 0.65 -0.38
N THR A 88 6.53 1.24 0.72
CA THR A 88 7.57 0.64 1.57
C THR A 88 7.08 -0.61 2.34
N ASN A 89 5.80 -0.66 2.73
CA ASN A 89 5.30 -1.59 3.74
C ASN A 89 4.53 -2.82 3.20
N LEU A 90 3.78 -2.71 2.10
CA LEU A 90 2.66 -3.61 1.79
C LEU A 90 3.01 -4.92 1.04
N LYS A 91 3.99 -5.68 1.52
CA LYS A 91 4.60 -6.82 0.77
C LYS A 91 3.77 -8.14 0.67
N LYS A 92 2.43 -8.18 0.87
CA LYS A 92 1.59 -9.43 0.85
C LYS A 92 0.10 -9.26 0.42
N PRO A 93 -0.61 -10.30 -0.10
CA PRO A 93 -2.03 -10.29 -0.53
C PRO A 93 -3.05 -11.00 0.42
N VAL A 94 -4.37 -10.77 0.25
CA VAL A 94 -5.50 -11.28 1.10
C VAL A 94 -6.74 -11.72 0.23
N THR A 95 -7.85 -12.19 0.83
CA THR A 95 -8.95 -13.01 0.22
C THR A 95 -10.26 -12.25 -0.13
N ASP A 96 -11.12 -12.87 -0.94
CA ASP A 96 -12.36 -12.36 -1.60
C ASP A 96 -13.51 -11.99 -0.64
N CYS A 97 -14.34 -10.99 -1.00
CA CYS A 97 -15.56 -10.57 -0.28
C CYS A 97 -16.43 -9.61 -1.13
N VAL A 98 -17.71 -9.41 -0.78
CA VAL A 98 -18.63 -8.45 -1.41
C VAL A 98 -19.27 -7.56 -0.34
N ILE A 99 -19.31 -6.25 -0.54
CA ILE A 99 -19.82 -5.27 0.44
C ILE A 99 -20.77 -4.27 -0.25
N SER A 100 -21.92 -4.04 0.37
CA SER A 100 -22.91 -3.03 -0.05
C SER A 100 -23.25 -2.07 1.09
N VAL A 101 -23.04 -0.77 0.88
CA VAL A 101 -23.45 0.29 1.80
C VAL A 101 -24.93 0.60 1.60
N LEU A 102 -25.75 0.40 2.64
CA LEU A 102 -27.20 0.65 2.58
C LEU A 102 -27.59 2.11 2.82
N GLY A 103 -26.71 2.87 3.49
CA GLY A 103 -26.88 4.29 3.77
C GLY A 103 -25.71 4.85 4.58
N THR A 104 -25.61 6.17 4.66
CA THR A 104 -24.54 6.85 5.40
C THR A 104 -25.06 8.12 6.07
N ALA A 105 -24.55 8.41 7.28
CA ALA A 105 -24.90 9.59 8.05
C ALA A 105 -23.70 10.02 8.91
N PHE A 106 -23.48 11.33 9.04
CA PHE A 106 -22.28 11.89 9.65
C PHE A 106 -22.52 13.30 10.20
N ASP A 107 -21.80 13.66 11.26
CA ASP A 107 -21.63 15.05 11.71
C ASP A 107 -20.24 15.54 11.26
N PRO A 108 -20.11 16.41 10.25
CA PRO A 108 -18.80 16.86 9.74
C PRO A 108 -18.10 17.86 10.68
N PHE A 109 -18.74 18.22 11.79
CA PHE A 109 -18.25 19.16 12.79
C PHE A 109 -18.11 18.50 14.18
N LEU A 110 -18.00 17.18 14.25
CA LEU A 110 -17.77 16.40 15.47
C LEU A 110 -16.60 15.43 15.27
N GLY A 111 -15.59 15.51 16.14
CA GLY A 111 -14.45 14.59 16.12
C GLY A 111 -13.49 14.84 17.27
N GLY A 112 -12.41 14.06 17.31
CA GLY A 112 -11.45 14.04 18.42
C GLY A 112 -10.90 15.42 18.83
N ARG A 113 -10.72 16.34 17.86
CA ARG A 113 -10.29 17.72 18.09
C ARG A 113 -11.28 18.54 18.94
N ASN A 114 -12.58 18.33 18.80
CA ASN A 114 -13.56 19.12 19.56
C ASN A 114 -13.56 18.77 21.05
N PHE A 115 -13.18 17.53 21.39
CA PHE A 115 -12.91 17.13 22.77
C PHE A 115 -11.60 17.74 23.31
N ASP A 116 -10.59 17.97 22.46
CA ASP A 116 -9.39 18.72 22.84
C ASP A 116 -9.71 20.21 23.07
N GLU A 117 -10.52 20.82 22.20
CA GLU A 117 -10.98 22.20 22.33
C GLU A 117 -11.70 22.46 23.66
N LYS A 118 -12.54 21.52 24.13
CA LYS A 118 -13.19 21.59 25.45
C LYS A 118 -12.20 21.61 26.62
N LEU A 119 -11.16 20.77 26.55
CA LEU A 119 -10.08 20.76 27.56
C LEU A 119 -9.23 22.03 27.49
N VAL A 120 -8.89 22.50 26.29
CA VAL A 120 -8.11 23.72 26.08
C VAL A 120 -8.87 24.94 26.58
N ASP A 121 -10.16 25.08 26.32
CA ASP A 121 -10.97 26.19 26.84
C ASP A 121 -11.09 26.15 28.38
N HIS A 122 -11.27 24.96 28.96
CA HIS A 122 -11.26 24.78 30.42
C HIS A 122 -9.92 25.23 31.04
N PHE A 123 -8.80 24.72 30.54
CA PHE A 123 -7.48 25.09 31.08
C PHE A 123 -7.07 26.53 30.72
N CYS A 124 -7.54 27.11 29.61
CA CYS A 124 -7.39 28.55 29.35
C CYS A 124 -8.07 29.38 30.44
N ALA A 125 -9.29 28.99 30.86
CA ALA A 125 -10.00 29.65 31.95
C ALA A 125 -9.29 29.47 33.30
N GLU A 126 -8.83 28.25 33.64
CA GLU A 126 -8.07 28.00 34.87
C GLU A 126 -6.77 28.81 34.89
N ILE A 127 -5.97 28.76 33.82
CA ILE A 127 -4.67 29.44 33.74
C ILE A 127 -4.83 30.96 33.87
N LYS A 128 -5.85 31.53 33.22
CA LYS A 128 -6.18 32.96 33.29
C LYS A 128 -6.70 33.37 34.68
N ALA A 129 -7.44 32.50 35.36
CA ALA A 129 -7.88 32.74 36.74
C ALA A 129 -6.74 32.64 37.76
N LYS A 130 -5.90 31.62 37.65
CA LYS A 130 -4.90 31.17 38.65
C LYS A 130 -3.53 31.83 38.49
N TYR A 131 -2.99 31.84 37.27
CA TYR A 131 -1.64 32.35 36.97
C TYR A 131 -1.63 33.76 36.36
N LYS A 132 -2.81 34.27 35.94
CA LYS A 132 -3.01 35.53 35.21
C LYS A 132 -2.31 35.58 33.83
N LEU A 133 -2.07 34.41 33.25
CA LEU A 133 -1.53 34.24 31.89
C LEU A 133 -2.70 33.99 30.92
N ASP A 134 -2.56 34.39 29.66
CA ASP A 134 -3.56 34.12 28.62
C ASP A 134 -2.96 33.27 27.49
N PRO A 135 -3.22 31.94 27.46
CA PRO A 135 -2.69 31.06 26.42
C PRO A 135 -3.04 31.52 25.00
N LYS A 136 -4.20 32.13 24.80
CA LYS A 136 -4.69 32.54 23.46
C LYS A 136 -3.96 33.77 22.91
N SER A 137 -3.19 34.47 23.74
CA SER A 137 -2.33 35.59 23.30
C SER A 137 -1.08 35.18 22.54
N THR A 138 -0.66 33.91 22.61
CA THR A 138 0.59 33.42 22.01
C THR A 138 0.41 32.03 21.40
N ILE A 139 0.48 31.93 20.07
CA ILE A 139 0.26 30.68 19.31
C ILE A 139 1.08 29.50 19.85
N ARG A 140 2.36 29.72 20.21
CA ARG A 140 3.23 28.69 20.81
C ARG A 140 2.73 28.15 22.14
N ALA A 141 2.17 29.00 23.01
CA ALA A 141 1.62 28.59 24.30
C ALA A 141 0.29 27.84 24.12
N LEU A 142 -0.57 28.33 23.22
CA LEU A 142 -1.81 27.65 22.85
C LEU A 142 -1.54 26.25 22.26
N LEU A 143 -0.57 26.12 21.34
CA LEU A 143 -0.18 24.83 20.76
C LEU A 143 0.40 23.84 21.79
N ARG A 144 1.23 24.32 22.73
CA ARG A 144 1.68 23.51 23.88
C ARG A 144 0.49 22.99 24.69
N LEU A 145 -0.47 23.86 25.01
CA LEU A 145 -1.67 23.47 25.75
C LEU A 145 -2.52 22.45 24.97
N TYR A 146 -2.68 22.61 23.65
CA TYR A 146 -3.34 21.61 22.79
C TYR A 146 -2.65 20.24 22.83
N GLN A 147 -1.30 20.19 22.77
CA GLN A 147 -0.58 18.91 22.81
C GLN A 147 -0.72 18.20 24.17
N GLU A 148 -0.65 18.93 25.29
CA GLU A 148 -0.88 18.32 26.61
C GLU A 148 -2.35 17.94 26.84
N CYS A 149 -3.31 18.68 26.28
CA CYS A 149 -4.73 18.26 26.27
C CYS A 149 -4.95 17.00 25.41
N GLU A 150 -4.32 16.88 24.24
CA GLU A 150 -4.38 15.67 23.38
C GLU A 150 -3.86 14.43 24.13
N LYS A 151 -2.74 14.58 24.86
CA LYS A 151 -2.17 13.54 25.74
C LYS A 151 -3.11 13.21 26.89
N LEU A 152 -3.59 14.22 27.63
CA LEU A 152 -4.47 14.05 28.80
C LEU A 152 -5.76 13.29 28.42
N LYS A 153 -6.39 13.65 27.28
CA LYS A 153 -7.56 12.94 26.73
C LYS A 153 -7.30 11.46 26.47
N LYS A 154 -6.13 11.12 25.92
CA LYS A 154 -5.72 9.72 25.69
C LYS A 154 -5.49 8.98 27.01
N LEU A 155 -4.80 9.61 27.97
CA LEU A 155 -4.56 9.04 29.29
C LEU A 155 -5.87 8.79 30.06
N MET A 156 -6.85 9.70 29.95
CA MET A 156 -8.21 9.53 30.52
C MET A 156 -9.04 8.46 29.81
N SER A 157 -8.73 8.12 28.56
CA SER A 157 -9.40 7.02 27.87
C SER A 157 -9.07 5.65 28.50
N SER A 158 -7.87 5.51 29.07
CA SER A 158 -7.44 4.33 29.84
C SER A 158 -7.75 4.46 31.34
N ASN A 159 -7.36 5.57 31.97
CA ASN A 159 -7.45 5.78 33.42
C ASN A 159 -8.66 6.63 33.80
N SER A 160 -9.33 6.32 34.91
CA SER A 160 -10.53 7.04 35.39
C SER A 160 -10.25 8.07 36.49
N THR A 161 -9.09 7.99 37.16
CA THR A 161 -8.69 8.86 38.28
C THR A 161 -8.29 10.25 37.82
N ASP A 162 -8.00 11.14 38.78
CA ASP A 162 -7.29 12.39 38.50
C ASP A 162 -5.95 12.11 37.80
N ILE A 163 -5.69 12.83 36.71
CA ILE A 163 -4.44 12.83 35.94
C ILE A 163 -3.90 14.27 35.93
N PRO A 164 -2.62 14.49 36.28
CA PRO A 164 -2.05 15.84 36.26
C PRO A 164 -1.82 16.34 34.83
N LEU A 165 -1.95 17.64 34.63
CA LEU A 165 -1.45 18.38 33.48
C LEU A 165 -0.41 19.37 33.99
N ASN A 166 0.86 19.13 33.69
CA ASN A 166 1.98 19.99 34.07
C ASN A 166 2.68 20.46 32.80
N ILE A 167 2.90 21.77 32.64
CA ILE A 167 3.63 22.34 31.51
C ILE A 167 4.67 23.32 32.03
N GLU A 168 5.94 22.95 31.90
CA GLU A 168 7.10 23.74 32.31
C GLU A 168 7.35 24.91 31.35
N CYS A 169 7.85 26.03 31.88
CA CYS A 169 8.20 27.25 31.13
C CYS A 169 7.11 27.65 30.10
N PHE A 170 5.85 27.58 30.52
CA PHE A 170 4.68 27.65 29.65
C PHE A 170 4.54 29.02 28.97
N MET A 171 4.56 30.09 29.77
CA MET A 171 4.65 31.48 29.34
C MET A 171 5.38 32.30 30.41
N ASN A 172 6.20 33.27 30.00
CA ASN A 172 6.92 34.19 30.91
C ASN A 172 7.69 33.47 32.03
N ASP A 173 8.35 32.36 31.66
CA ASP A 173 9.13 31.49 32.55
C ASP A 173 8.38 31.02 33.80
N ARG A 174 7.06 30.78 33.64
CA ARG A 174 6.20 30.19 34.65
C ARG A 174 5.65 28.85 34.21
N ASP A 175 5.72 27.89 35.13
CA ASP A 175 5.10 26.59 34.99
C ASP A 175 3.60 26.67 35.30
N VAL A 176 2.79 25.89 34.59
CA VAL A 176 1.37 25.72 34.88
C VAL A 176 1.08 24.27 35.26
N ALA A 177 0.30 24.08 36.33
CA ALA A 177 -0.08 22.77 36.85
C ALA A 177 -1.58 22.74 37.10
N GLY A 178 -2.26 21.75 36.56
CA GLY A 178 -3.70 21.47 36.71
C GLY A 178 -3.94 19.95 36.79
N LYS A 179 -5.21 19.54 36.78
CA LYS A 179 -5.59 18.12 36.72
C LYS A 179 -6.98 17.95 36.10
N MET A 180 -7.25 16.76 35.58
CA MET A 180 -8.57 16.36 35.09
C MET A 180 -8.79 14.87 35.40
N ASN A 181 -10.02 14.45 35.67
CA ASN A 181 -10.41 13.04 35.64
C ASN A 181 -11.47 12.78 34.57
N ARG A 182 -11.68 11.50 34.24
CA ARG A 182 -12.59 11.08 33.17
C ARG A 182 -14.01 11.64 33.35
N SER A 183 -14.57 11.59 34.56
CA SER A 183 -15.94 12.04 34.83
C SER A 183 -16.11 13.53 34.56
N GLN A 184 -15.15 14.36 34.96
CA GLN A 184 -15.15 15.80 34.69
C GLN A 184 -15.00 16.10 33.19
N PHE A 185 -14.14 15.37 32.49
CA PHE A 185 -13.98 15.50 31.05
C PHE A 185 -15.23 15.09 30.25
N GLU A 186 -15.90 14.01 30.66
CA GLU A 186 -17.13 13.54 30.03
C GLU A 186 -18.31 14.50 30.31
N GLU A 187 -18.37 15.11 31.50
CA GLU A 187 -19.31 16.21 31.82
C GLU A 187 -19.05 17.47 30.97
N LEU A 188 -17.79 17.91 30.85
CA LEU A 188 -17.39 19.04 29.99
C LEU A 188 -17.72 18.83 28.50
N CYS A 189 -17.85 17.58 28.06
CA CYS A 189 -18.13 17.20 26.68
C CYS A 189 -19.56 16.68 26.45
N ALA A 190 -20.48 16.83 27.40
CA ALA A 190 -21.83 16.26 27.33
C ALA A 190 -22.62 16.67 26.06
N ASP A 191 -22.44 17.91 25.58
CA ASP A 191 -23.03 18.42 24.34
C ASP A 191 -22.44 17.75 23.08
N LEU A 192 -21.14 17.45 23.07
CA LEU A 192 -20.49 16.69 22.01
C LEU A 192 -20.93 15.22 22.02
N LEU A 193 -21.09 14.64 23.21
CA LEU A 193 -21.61 13.28 23.41
C LEU A 193 -23.09 13.15 23.03
N GLN A 194 -23.89 14.22 23.15
CA GLN A 194 -25.28 14.25 22.68
C GLN A 194 -25.36 14.27 21.15
N ARG A 195 -24.49 15.01 20.46
CA ARG A 195 -24.48 15.10 18.98
C ARG A 195 -24.25 13.76 18.26
N ILE A 196 -23.70 12.76 18.95
CA ILE A 196 -23.54 11.38 18.44
C ILE A 196 -24.89 10.74 18.06
N ASP A 197 -25.99 11.11 18.73
CA ASP A 197 -27.31 10.51 18.49
C ASP A 197 -27.88 10.89 17.11
N VAL A 198 -27.55 12.08 16.61
CA VAL A 198 -28.13 12.65 15.38
C VAL A 198 -27.81 11.81 14.12
N PRO A 199 -26.53 11.50 13.81
CA PRO A 199 -26.23 10.63 12.67
C PRO A 199 -26.71 9.19 12.89
N LEU A 200 -26.75 8.69 14.13
CA LEU A 200 -27.25 7.33 14.41
C LEU A 200 -28.75 7.21 14.13
N HIS A 201 -29.58 8.12 14.64
CA HIS A 201 -31.00 8.15 14.32
C HIS A 201 -31.25 8.35 12.81
N SER A 202 -30.53 9.28 12.18
CA SER A 202 -30.69 9.53 10.74
C SER A 202 -30.27 8.33 9.88
N LEU A 203 -29.28 7.54 10.29
CA LEU A 203 -28.90 6.32 9.58
C LEU A 203 -30.03 5.27 9.60
N MET A 204 -30.67 5.06 10.75
CA MET A 204 -31.78 4.11 10.86
C MET A 204 -33.01 4.57 10.06
N GLU A 205 -33.35 5.86 10.15
CA GLU A 205 -34.43 6.48 9.36
C GLU A 205 -34.19 6.35 7.84
N GLN A 206 -32.97 6.67 7.39
CA GLN A 206 -32.61 6.63 5.98
C GLN A 206 -32.52 5.21 5.39
N THR A 207 -32.14 4.22 6.19
CA THR A 207 -32.06 2.81 5.77
C THR A 207 -33.37 2.06 5.94
N GLN A 208 -34.33 2.63 6.68
CA GLN A 208 -35.60 2.01 7.09
C GLN A 208 -35.43 0.70 7.90
N LEU A 209 -34.23 0.46 8.42
CA LEU A 209 -33.90 -0.67 9.29
C LEU A 209 -34.26 -0.36 10.74
N LYS A 210 -34.44 -1.42 11.52
CA LYS A 210 -34.54 -1.33 12.98
C LYS A 210 -33.20 -1.62 13.64
N VAL A 211 -33.09 -1.26 14.92
CA VAL A 211 -31.88 -1.54 15.72
C VAL A 211 -31.68 -3.04 15.89
N GLU A 212 -32.75 -3.82 15.94
CA GLU A 212 -32.73 -5.29 15.96
C GLU A 212 -31.96 -5.88 14.76
N ASP A 213 -32.12 -5.30 13.57
CA ASP A 213 -31.62 -5.85 12.29
C ASP A 213 -30.09 -5.75 12.14
N VAL A 214 -29.45 -4.82 12.86
CA VAL A 214 -28.00 -4.56 12.78
C VAL A 214 -27.21 -5.68 13.47
N ASN A 215 -26.63 -6.63 12.72
CA ASN A 215 -26.01 -7.82 13.30
C ASN A 215 -24.81 -7.54 14.22
N ALA A 216 -23.98 -6.54 13.89
CA ALA A 216 -22.78 -6.17 14.65
C ALA A 216 -22.46 -4.68 14.46
N VAL A 217 -21.71 -4.09 15.39
CA VAL A 217 -21.34 -2.66 15.39
C VAL A 217 -19.82 -2.53 15.56
N GLU A 218 -19.07 -2.52 14.47
CA GLU A 218 -17.62 -2.24 14.49
C GLU A 218 -17.36 -0.73 14.64
N ILE A 219 -16.38 -0.36 15.48
CA ILE A 219 -15.96 1.03 15.70
C ILE A 219 -14.51 1.28 15.30
N VAL A 220 -14.27 2.36 14.54
CA VAL A 220 -12.95 2.75 14.02
C VAL A 220 -12.68 4.25 14.22
N GLY A 221 -11.43 4.66 14.08
CA GLY A 221 -10.90 6.00 14.32
C GLY A 221 -10.67 6.28 15.81
N GLY A 222 -9.45 6.69 16.18
CA GLY A 222 -9.00 6.81 17.57
C GLY A 222 -9.86 7.66 18.55
N ALA A 223 -10.78 8.49 18.07
CA ALA A 223 -11.76 9.17 18.95
C ALA A 223 -12.76 8.18 19.61
N THR A 224 -13.04 7.04 18.97
CA THR A 224 -13.87 5.96 19.54
C THR A 224 -13.17 5.20 20.66
N ARG A 225 -11.90 5.51 20.98
CA ARG A 225 -11.21 4.99 22.17
C ARG A 225 -11.76 5.61 23.48
N ILE A 226 -12.48 6.73 23.42
CA ILE A 226 -13.10 7.39 24.60
C ILE A 226 -14.26 6.52 25.13
N PRO A 227 -14.28 6.14 26.44
CA PRO A 227 -15.30 5.27 27.01
C PRO A 227 -16.75 5.72 26.80
N ALA A 228 -17.09 6.97 27.13
CA ALA A 228 -18.45 7.49 26.89
C ALA A 228 -18.89 7.45 25.42
N VAL A 229 -17.97 7.54 24.44
CA VAL A 229 -18.30 7.40 23.01
C VAL A 229 -18.69 5.96 22.69
N LYS A 230 -17.96 4.97 23.23
CA LYS A 230 -18.31 3.55 23.08
C LYS A 230 -19.64 3.23 23.74
N GLU A 231 -19.84 3.67 24.97
CA GLU A 231 -21.09 3.43 25.71
C GLU A 231 -22.27 4.03 24.97
N LYS A 232 -22.15 5.26 24.44
CA LYS A 232 -23.23 5.93 23.70
C LYS A 232 -23.67 5.12 22.47
N ILE A 233 -22.71 4.63 21.70
CA ILE A 233 -22.96 3.81 20.50
C ILE A 233 -23.57 2.44 20.89
N ALA A 234 -22.97 1.76 21.87
CA ALA A 234 -23.47 0.46 22.34
C ALA A 234 -24.90 0.55 22.89
N LYS A 235 -25.20 1.62 23.64
CA LYS A 235 -26.51 1.91 24.21
C LYS A 235 -27.56 2.27 23.16
N PHE A 236 -27.17 2.95 22.07
CA PHE A 236 -28.06 3.20 20.94
C PHE A 236 -28.47 1.89 20.24
N PHE A 237 -27.50 1.00 19.98
CA PHE A 237 -27.77 -0.26 19.30
C PHE A 237 -28.26 -1.41 20.21
N GLY A 238 -28.27 -1.21 21.53
CA GLY A 238 -28.59 -2.25 22.51
C GLY A 238 -27.63 -3.46 22.46
N LYS A 239 -26.42 -3.28 21.93
CA LYS A 239 -25.47 -4.33 21.53
C LYS A 239 -24.04 -3.86 21.81
N ASP A 240 -23.17 -4.79 22.18
CA ASP A 240 -21.75 -4.48 22.42
C ASP A 240 -21.04 -4.05 21.13
N VAL A 241 -20.20 -3.01 21.24
CA VAL A 241 -19.37 -2.54 20.12
C VAL A 241 -18.17 -3.47 19.92
N SER A 242 -17.99 -3.90 18.68
CA SER A 242 -16.89 -4.77 18.25
C SER A 242 -15.68 -3.94 17.83
N THR A 243 -14.49 -4.53 18.00
CA THR A 243 -13.19 -3.95 17.63
C THR A 243 -12.30 -4.99 16.98
N THR A 244 -12.86 -5.80 16.07
CA THR A 244 -12.07 -6.78 15.32
C THR A 244 -11.16 -6.10 14.29
N LEU A 245 -11.54 -4.89 13.86
CA LEU A 245 -10.74 -4.00 13.03
C LEU A 245 -9.78 -3.15 13.89
N ASN A 246 -8.53 -3.01 13.45
CA ASN A 246 -7.61 -2.02 14.03
C ASN A 246 -8.15 -0.61 13.74
N ALA A 247 -8.56 0.10 14.80
CA ALA A 247 -9.27 1.36 14.72
C ALA A 247 -8.52 2.46 13.94
N ASP A 248 -7.18 2.46 13.96
CA ASP A 248 -6.39 3.53 13.33
C ASP A 248 -5.87 3.14 11.93
N GLU A 249 -5.74 1.84 11.64
CA GLU A 249 -5.23 1.33 10.35
C GLU A 249 -6.31 0.85 9.36
N ALA A 250 -7.49 0.41 9.82
CA ALA A 250 -8.45 -0.30 8.97
C ALA A 250 -8.86 0.48 7.71
N VAL A 251 -9.06 1.80 7.85
CA VAL A 251 -9.38 2.69 6.72
C VAL A 251 -8.21 2.75 5.72
N ALA A 252 -6.97 2.86 6.20
CA ALA A 252 -5.78 2.91 5.34
C ALA A 252 -5.56 1.58 4.60
N ARG A 253 -5.75 0.44 5.29
CA ARG A 253 -5.68 -0.90 4.70
C ARG A 253 -6.77 -1.13 3.65
N GLY A 254 -8.00 -0.67 3.90
CA GLY A 254 -9.08 -0.68 2.91
C GLY A 254 -8.78 0.17 1.67
N CYS A 255 -8.26 1.39 1.86
CA CYS A 255 -7.80 2.24 0.75
C CYS A 255 -6.68 1.58 -0.06
N ALA A 256 -5.70 0.94 0.60
CA ALA A 256 -4.62 0.22 -0.08
C ALA A 256 -5.13 -0.96 -0.91
N LEU A 257 -6.08 -1.74 -0.39
CA LEU A 257 -6.75 -2.81 -1.14
C LEU A 257 -7.49 -2.24 -2.36
N GLN A 258 -8.24 -1.14 -2.21
CA GLN A 258 -8.94 -0.50 -3.32
C GLN A 258 -7.98 0.05 -4.39
N CYS A 259 -6.83 0.60 -4.00
CA CYS A 259 -5.77 0.99 -4.94
C CYS A 259 -5.19 -0.21 -5.71
N ALA A 260 -5.07 -1.37 -5.07
CA ALA A 260 -4.62 -2.60 -5.72
C ALA A 260 -5.69 -3.19 -6.67
N ILE A 261 -6.99 -3.09 -6.32
CA ILE A 261 -8.12 -3.46 -7.21
C ILE A 261 -8.16 -2.60 -8.48
N LEU A 262 -7.83 -1.31 -8.36
CA LEU A 262 -7.81 -0.37 -9.49
C LEU A 262 -6.52 -0.42 -10.32
N SER A 263 -5.50 -1.19 -9.90
CA SER A 263 -4.20 -1.23 -10.57
C SER A 263 -4.11 -2.37 -11.60
N PRO A 264 -3.83 -2.08 -12.88
CA PRO A 264 -3.65 -3.14 -13.89
C PRO A 264 -2.38 -3.97 -13.68
N ALA A 265 -1.48 -3.55 -12.78
CA ALA A 265 -0.24 -4.26 -12.44
C ALA A 265 -0.42 -5.33 -11.35
N PHE A 266 -1.51 -5.29 -10.57
CA PHE A 266 -1.77 -6.23 -9.48
C PHE A 266 -3.02 -7.05 -9.75
N LYS A 267 -2.86 -8.37 -9.95
CA LYS A 267 -4.01 -9.28 -9.90
C LYS A 267 -4.38 -9.58 -8.45
N VAL A 268 -5.14 -8.68 -7.84
CA VAL A 268 -5.87 -8.99 -6.60
C VAL A 268 -7.11 -9.85 -6.90
N ARG A 269 -7.78 -10.27 -5.84
CA ARG A 269 -9.02 -11.05 -5.86
C ARG A 269 -10.24 -10.18 -6.14
N GLU A 270 -11.33 -10.82 -6.55
CA GLU A 270 -12.55 -10.11 -6.95
C GLU A 270 -13.30 -9.63 -5.71
N PHE A 271 -13.28 -8.31 -5.51
CA PHE A 271 -13.87 -7.64 -4.36
C PHE A 271 -14.80 -6.54 -4.85
N SER A 272 -16.10 -6.73 -4.63
CA SER A 272 -17.15 -5.86 -5.15
C SER A 272 -17.66 -4.92 -4.06
N VAL A 273 -17.36 -3.63 -4.19
CA VAL A 273 -17.93 -2.57 -3.35
C VAL A 273 -19.06 -1.87 -4.11
N THR A 274 -20.25 -1.83 -3.50
CA THR A 274 -21.32 -0.89 -3.85
C THR A 274 -21.44 0.14 -2.73
N ASP A 275 -21.19 1.40 -3.04
CA ASP A 275 -21.30 2.53 -2.11
C ASP A 275 -22.65 3.26 -2.30
N ALA A 276 -22.98 4.22 -1.44
CA ALA A 276 -24.24 4.96 -1.45
C ALA A 276 -24.02 6.45 -1.79
N VAL A 277 -24.87 7.00 -2.68
CA VAL A 277 -24.87 8.44 -3.01
C VAL A 277 -25.53 9.24 -1.88
N PRO A 278 -24.79 10.06 -1.09
CA PRO A 278 -25.31 10.63 0.16
C PRO A 278 -26.32 11.78 -0.05
N PHE A 279 -26.32 12.42 -1.22
CA PHE A 279 -27.19 13.55 -1.54
C PHE A 279 -27.91 13.31 -2.87
N PRO A 280 -29.24 13.54 -2.95
CA PRO A 280 -29.98 13.35 -4.19
C PRO A 280 -29.51 14.32 -5.27
N ILE A 281 -29.44 13.85 -6.52
CA ILE A 281 -28.95 14.60 -7.69
C ILE A 281 -30.05 14.67 -8.74
N SER A 282 -30.35 15.89 -9.17
CA SER A 282 -31.29 16.19 -10.25
C SER A 282 -30.58 16.78 -11.47
N LEU A 283 -31.24 16.65 -12.62
CA LEU A 283 -30.91 17.37 -13.84
C LEU A 283 -32.02 18.35 -14.19
N MET A 284 -31.63 19.52 -14.68
CA MET A 284 -32.49 20.57 -15.22
C MET A 284 -32.15 20.83 -16.70
N TRP A 285 -33.16 21.13 -17.51
CA TRP A 285 -33.00 21.50 -18.92
C TRP A 285 -34.16 22.36 -19.42
N ASN A 286 -33.90 23.31 -20.31
CA ASN A 286 -34.96 24.08 -20.98
C ASN A 286 -35.79 23.14 -21.88
N THR A 287 -37.12 23.19 -21.82
CA THR A 287 -37.98 22.52 -22.79
C THR A 287 -38.24 23.42 -24.01
N GLU A 288 -38.44 22.83 -25.18
CA GLU A 288 -38.74 23.58 -26.42
C GLU A 288 -40.22 24.01 -26.52
N ALA A 289 -41.00 23.96 -25.43
CA ALA A 289 -42.47 24.08 -25.47
C ALA A 289 -42.97 25.47 -25.07
N ASP A 290 -42.63 25.93 -23.86
CA ASP A 290 -43.19 27.15 -23.23
C ASP A 290 -42.15 27.88 -22.35
N ASP A 291 -40.86 27.84 -22.72
CA ASP A 291 -39.71 28.28 -21.87
C ASP A 291 -39.66 27.65 -20.46
N THR A 292 -40.41 26.56 -20.23
CA THR A 292 -40.46 25.85 -18.96
C THR A 292 -39.27 24.90 -18.79
N GLU A 293 -38.73 24.85 -17.57
CA GLU A 293 -37.63 23.96 -17.19
C GLU A 293 -38.15 22.55 -16.89
N GLY A 294 -37.58 21.55 -17.58
CA GLY A 294 -37.76 20.15 -17.25
C GLY A 294 -36.74 19.72 -16.19
N VAL A 295 -37.23 19.24 -15.05
CA VAL A 295 -36.40 18.75 -13.93
C VAL A 295 -36.67 17.27 -13.70
N HIS A 296 -35.61 16.49 -13.43
CA HIS A 296 -35.74 15.06 -13.14
C HIS A 296 -34.64 14.55 -12.19
N GLU A 297 -35.04 13.86 -11.12
CA GLU A 297 -34.08 13.21 -10.21
C GLU A 297 -33.42 11.99 -10.85
N VAL A 298 -32.11 12.12 -11.08
CA VAL A 298 -31.31 11.07 -11.72
C VAL A 298 -30.81 10.05 -10.70
N PHE A 299 -30.38 10.48 -9.52
CA PHE A 299 -29.94 9.62 -8.43
C PHE A 299 -30.58 10.09 -7.11
N SER A 300 -31.29 9.22 -6.42
CA SER A 300 -31.90 9.52 -5.12
C SER A 300 -30.87 9.52 -3.99
N ARG A 301 -31.26 9.97 -2.80
CA ARG A 301 -30.49 9.73 -1.57
C ARG A 301 -30.27 8.23 -1.38
N ASN A 302 -29.06 7.87 -0.96
CA ASN A 302 -28.53 6.50 -0.82
C ASN A 302 -28.66 5.60 -2.08
N HIS A 303 -28.76 6.20 -3.28
CA HIS A 303 -28.71 5.41 -4.52
C HIS A 303 -27.35 4.69 -4.63
N ALA A 304 -27.38 3.41 -5.01
CA ALA A 304 -26.17 2.61 -5.24
C ALA A 304 -25.20 3.27 -6.24
N ALA A 305 -23.90 3.20 -5.95
CA ALA A 305 -22.80 3.65 -6.79
C ALA A 305 -21.69 2.57 -6.87
N PRO A 306 -21.01 2.40 -8.02
CA PRO A 306 -21.19 3.12 -9.28
C PRO A 306 -22.46 2.70 -10.04
N PHE A 307 -23.18 3.66 -10.63
CA PHE A 307 -24.39 3.37 -11.43
C PHE A 307 -24.52 4.31 -12.62
N SER A 308 -25.23 3.87 -13.67
CA SER A 308 -25.47 4.64 -14.89
C SER A 308 -26.95 4.61 -15.31
N LYS A 309 -27.54 5.78 -15.55
CA LYS A 309 -28.93 5.97 -15.97
C LYS A 309 -28.95 6.58 -17.37
N VAL A 310 -29.76 6.03 -18.29
CA VAL A 310 -29.89 6.56 -19.66
C VAL A 310 -31.20 7.34 -19.77
N LEU A 311 -31.09 8.65 -19.95
CA LEU A 311 -32.20 9.53 -20.28
C LEU A 311 -32.38 9.63 -21.80
N THR A 312 -33.59 9.94 -22.23
CA THR A 312 -33.95 10.11 -23.65
C THR A 312 -34.60 11.47 -23.85
N PHE A 313 -33.98 12.30 -24.68
CA PHE A 313 -34.48 13.61 -25.08
C PHE A 313 -34.87 13.60 -26.56
N TYR A 314 -35.76 14.50 -26.97
CA TYR A 314 -36.12 14.73 -28.36
C TYR A 314 -35.87 16.21 -28.66
N ARG A 315 -34.92 16.51 -29.55
CA ARG A 315 -34.32 17.84 -29.71
C ARG A 315 -34.15 18.23 -31.17
N LYS A 316 -34.27 19.53 -31.47
CA LYS A 316 -34.02 20.09 -32.82
C LYS A 316 -32.56 20.53 -33.04
N GLY A 317 -31.89 20.97 -31.97
CA GLY A 317 -30.50 21.45 -31.99
C GLY A 317 -29.75 21.12 -30.70
N PRO A 318 -28.51 21.65 -30.53
CA PRO A 318 -27.73 21.52 -29.30
C PRO A 318 -28.51 21.98 -28.07
N PHE A 319 -28.26 21.36 -26.91
CA PHE A 319 -29.00 21.66 -25.68
C PHE A 319 -28.15 21.49 -24.43
N GLU A 320 -28.64 22.07 -23.35
CA GLU A 320 -27.98 22.14 -22.05
C GLU A 320 -28.63 21.19 -21.03
N LEU A 321 -27.81 20.67 -20.13
CA LEU A 321 -28.18 19.96 -18.91
C LEU A 321 -27.42 20.59 -17.75
N GLU A 322 -28.11 21.14 -16.75
CA GLU A 322 -27.50 21.53 -15.48
C GLU A 322 -27.71 20.43 -14.44
N ALA A 323 -26.65 20.04 -13.74
CA ALA A 323 -26.70 19.09 -12.64
C ALA A 323 -26.57 19.80 -11.30
N PHE A 324 -27.46 19.46 -10.36
CA PHE A 324 -27.55 20.08 -9.04
C PHE A 324 -28.09 19.09 -7.99
N TYR A 325 -27.89 19.40 -6.71
CA TYR A 325 -28.45 18.59 -5.62
C TYR A 325 -29.94 18.90 -5.41
N SER A 326 -30.80 17.88 -5.35
CA SER A 326 -32.26 18.04 -5.18
C SER A 326 -32.63 18.65 -3.81
N ASP A 327 -31.71 18.63 -2.84
CA ASP A 327 -31.90 19.09 -1.47
C ASP A 327 -30.83 20.14 -1.10
N PRO A 328 -31.07 21.43 -1.38
CA PRO A 328 -30.17 22.53 -1.04
C PRO A 328 -29.87 22.71 0.45
N ASN A 329 -30.75 22.24 1.34
CA ASN A 329 -30.61 22.43 2.79
C ASN A 329 -29.92 21.24 3.46
N GLY A 330 -29.99 20.05 2.86
CA GLY A 330 -29.29 18.85 3.31
C GLY A 330 -27.80 18.78 2.95
N VAL A 331 -27.33 19.61 2.01
CA VAL A 331 -25.89 19.67 1.65
C VAL A 331 -25.11 20.60 2.60
N PRO A 332 -23.90 20.22 3.06
CA PRO A 332 -23.10 20.99 4.03
C PRO A 332 -22.29 22.14 3.38
N TYR A 333 -22.83 22.72 2.31
CA TYR A 333 -22.15 23.70 1.45
C TYR A 333 -23.18 24.59 0.70
N PRO A 334 -22.96 25.91 0.54
CA PRO A 334 -23.96 26.82 -0.03
C PRO A 334 -24.15 26.71 -1.55
N GLU A 335 -23.18 26.17 -2.29
CA GLU A 335 -23.37 25.89 -3.73
C GLU A 335 -24.09 24.56 -3.93
N THR A 336 -25.16 24.61 -4.72
CA THR A 336 -26.04 23.48 -5.04
C THR A 336 -25.72 22.88 -6.42
N LYS A 337 -25.07 23.65 -7.30
CA LYS A 337 -24.72 23.25 -8.66
C LYS A 337 -23.45 22.39 -8.69
N ILE A 338 -23.55 21.28 -9.42
CA ILE A 338 -22.46 20.32 -9.64
C ILE A 338 -21.72 20.66 -10.95
N GLY A 339 -22.47 21.00 -12.00
CA GLY A 339 -21.90 21.40 -13.28
C GLY A 339 -22.90 21.49 -14.42
N ARG A 340 -22.51 22.22 -15.46
CA ARG A 340 -23.24 22.49 -16.69
C ARG A 340 -22.68 21.65 -17.82
N TYR A 341 -23.55 20.99 -18.59
CA TYR A 341 -23.16 20.09 -19.69
C TYR A 341 -23.90 20.48 -20.97
N VAL A 342 -23.16 20.83 -22.03
CA VAL A 342 -23.73 21.16 -23.34
C VAL A 342 -23.54 19.97 -24.28
N VAL A 343 -24.64 19.41 -24.78
CA VAL A 343 -24.64 18.36 -25.80
C VAL A 343 -24.61 19.01 -27.17
N GLN A 344 -23.45 18.94 -27.82
CA GLN A 344 -23.17 19.60 -29.10
C GLN A 344 -23.58 18.72 -30.30
N ASN A 345 -23.57 19.31 -31.51
CA ASN A 345 -23.78 18.64 -32.80
C ASN A 345 -25.10 17.85 -32.97
N VAL A 346 -26.10 18.10 -32.13
CA VAL A 346 -27.48 17.64 -32.36
C VAL A 346 -28.06 18.41 -33.55
N ALA A 347 -28.61 17.67 -34.52
CA ALA A 347 -29.34 18.23 -35.65
C ALA A 347 -30.60 17.38 -35.93
N ALA A 348 -31.67 17.99 -36.42
CA ALA A 348 -32.88 17.27 -36.84
C ALA A 348 -32.60 16.31 -38.01
N GLN A 349 -33.25 15.14 -38.01
CA GLN A 349 -33.11 14.13 -39.07
C GLN A 349 -34.01 14.45 -40.27
N LYS A 350 -33.58 14.05 -41.47
CA LYS A 350 -34.25 14.41 -42.75
C LYS A 350 -35.72 13.98 -42.85
N ASP A 351 -36.14 12.96 -42.10
CA ASP A 351 -37.53 12.47 -42.01
C ASP A 351 -38.25 12.83 -40.69
N ALA A 352 -37.61 13.53 -39.75
CA ALA A 352 -38.15 13.72 -38.40
C ALA A 352 -37.84 15.10 -37.79
N GLU A 353 -38.88 15.82 -37.36
CA GLU A 353 -38.79 17.17 -36.76
C GLU A 353 -37.83 17.28 -35.56
N ARG A 354 -37.65 16.19 -34.79
CA ARG A 354 -36.78 16.13 -33.61
C ARG A 354 -35.95 14.86 -33.66
N SER A 355 -34.65 15.01 -33.39
CA SER A 355 -33.75 13.87 -33.23
C SER A 355 -33.85 13.30 -31.82
N LYS A 356 -33.90 11.96 -31.74
CA LYS A 356 -33.90 11.22 -30.48
C LYS A 356 -32.47 11.11 -29.96
N VAL A 357 -32.18 11.75 -28.83
CA VAL A 357 -30.85 11.77 -28.19
C VAL A 357 -30.91 10.98 -26.90
N LYS A 358 -30.08 9.93 -26.79
CA LYS A 358 -29.83 9.19 -25.55
C LYS A 358 -28.64 9.82 -24.82
N VAL A 359 -28.82 10.17 -23.55
CA VAL A 359 -27.75 10.69 -22.69
C VAL A 359 -27.57 9.75 -21.50
N LYS A 360 -26.36 9.20 -21.34
CA LYS A 360 -26.00 8.32 -20.24
C LYS A 360 -25.32 9.13 -19.14
N VAL A 361 -26.01 9.34 -18.03
CA VAL A 361 -25.41 9.95 -16.83
C VAL A 361 -24.96 8.88 -15.85
N ARG A 362 -23.89 9.16 -15.11
CA ARG A 362 -23.19 8.18 -14.28
C ARG A 362 -22.70 8.82 -12.98
N VAL A 363 -22.92 8.14 -11.86
CA VAL A 363 -22.05 8.26 -10.69
C VAL A 363 -20.97 7.18 -10.78
N ASN A 364 -19.71 7.58 -10.69
CA ASN A 364 -18.57 6.67 -10.80
C ASN A 364 -18.18 6.02 -9.46
N THR A 365 -17.11 5.24 -9.46
CA THR A 365 -16.52 4.54 -8.29
C THR A 365 -15.93 5.47 -7.22
N HIS A 366 -16.04 6.78 -7.40
CA HIS A 366 -15.55 7.81 -6.48
C HIS A 366 -16.69 8.73 -6.01
N GLY A 367 -17.96 8.36 -6.24
CA GLY A 367 -19.13 9.18 -5.93
C GLY A 367 -19.33 10.38 -6.87
N ILE A 368 -18.48 10.57 -7.89
CA ILE A 368 -18.53 11.74 -8.77
C ILE A 368 -19.58 11.53 -9.87
N PHE A 369 -20.53 12.47 -9.96
CA PHE A 369 -21.50 12.57 -11.04
C PHE A 369 -20.86 13.07 -12.35
N SER A 370 -21.32 12.53 -13.48
CA SER A 370 -20.90 12.94 -14.83
C SER A 370 -21.96 12.65 -15.88
N VAL A 371 -22.05 13.47 -16.92
CA VAL A 371 -22.67 13.08 -18.20
C VAL A 371 -21.61 12.33 -19.00
N SER A 372 -21.76 11.01 -19.11
CA SER A 372 -20.69 10.10 -19.57
C SER A 372 -20.63 9.89 -21.09
N THR A 373 -21.79 9.82 -21.76
CA THR A 373 -21.90 9.75 -23.23
C THR A 373 -23.23 10.34 -23.67
N ALA A 374 -23.27 10.98 -24.83
CA ALA A 374 -24.48 11.39 -25.52
C ALA A 374 -24.48 10.79 -26.93
N SER A 375 -25.63 10.35 -27.43
CA SER A 375 -25.74 9.74 -28.76
C SER A 375 -27.08 10.02 -29.43
N MET A 376 -27.04 10.42 -30.69
CA MET A 376 -28.21 10.59 -31.56
C MET A 376 -28.58 9.26 -32.21
N VAL A 377 -29.86 8.92 -32.19
CA VAL A 377 -30.41 7.67 -32.72
C VAL A 377 -30.92 7.90 -34.15
N GLU A 378 -30.14 7.54 -35.15
CA GLU A 378 -30.47 7.63 -36.57
C GLU A 378 -31.21 6.39 -37.05
N GLN A 379 -32.30 6.58 -37.81
CA GLN A 379 -32.98 5.50 -38.52
C GLN A 379 -32.43 5.38 -39.94
N VAL A 380 -31.78 4.26 -40.23
CA VAL A 380 -31.33 3.93 -41.59
C VAL A 380 -32.39 3.06 -42.25
N LYS A 381 -33.01 3.58 -43.32
CA LYS A 381 -33.86 2.77 -44.20
C LYS A 381 -32.99 1.65 -44.79
N ALA A 382 -33.42 0.40 -44.65
CA ALA A 382 -32.72 -0.71 -45.29
C ALA A 382 -32.95 -0.63 -46.80
N GLU A 383 -31.87 -0.42 -47.56
CA GLU A 383 -31.92 -0.56 -49.01
C GLU A 383 -31.99 -2.05 -49.38
N GLU A 384 -33.02 -2.44 -50.14
CA GLU A 384 -33.16 -3.81 -50.63
C GLU A 384 -32.19 -4.05 -51.80
N ASN A 385 -30.94 -4.40 -51.47
CA ASN A 385 -29.92 -4.86 -52.41
C ASN A 385 -28.95 -5.85 -51.73
N GLU A 386 -29.48 -7.00 -51.29
CA GLU A 386 -28.62 -8.16 -51.05
C GLU A 386 -28.39 -8.89 -52.39
N ALA A 387 -27.19 -8.71 -52.94
CA ALA A 387 -26.72 -9.52 -54.05
C ALA A 387 -26.41 -10.95 -53.59
N LEU A 388 -26.57 -11.92 -54.49
CA LEU A 388 -26.30 -13.33 -54.22
C LEU A 388 -24.83 -13.55 -53.79
N SER A 389 -24.61 -14.23 -52.66
CA SER A 389 -24.27 -15.67 -52.64
C SER A 389 -23.38 -16.14 -51.46
N VAL A 390 -23.50 -17.44 -51.16
CA VAL A 390 -22.61 -18.31 -50.35
C VAL A 390 -22.47 -17.97 -48.85
N GLU A 391 -23.15 -18.76 -48.02
CA GLU A 391 -22.75 -19.02 -46.64
C GLU A 391 -21.55 -19.99 -46.61
N THR A 392 -20.62 -19.80 -45.67
CA THR A 392 -19.76 -20.88 -45.15
C THR A 392 -19.44 -20.56 -43.70
N GLU A 393 -19.79 -21.46 -42.79
CA GLU A 393 -19.56 -21.28 -41.35
C GLU A 393 -18.06 -21.40 -41.03
N VAL A 394 -17.54 -20.46 -40.23
CA VAL A 394 -16.35 -20.72 -39.40
C VAL A 394 -16.57 -20.09 -38.03
N VAL A 395 -16.75 -20.95 -37.02
CA VAL A 395 -16.71 -20.55 -35.61
C VAL A 395 -15.25 -20.43 -35.19
N ILE A 396 -14.83 -19.26 -34.69
CA ILE A 396 -13.53 -19.11 -34.01
C ILE A 396 -13.74 -18.48 -32.63
N VAL A 397 -13.40 -19.25 -31.60
CA VAL A 397 -13.21 -18.76 -30.23
C VAL A 397 -11.81 -18.18 -30.12
N ASN A 398 -11.68 -16.93 -29.68
CA ASN A 398 -10.36 -16.32 -29.46
C ASN A 398 -9.64 -16.93 -28.26
N GLN A 399 -8.58 -17.70 -28.53
CA GLN A 399 -7.44 -17.86 -27.62
C GLN A 399 -6.14 -17.48 -28.34
N ARG A 400 -5.03 -17.41 -27.59
CA ARG A 400 -3.81 -16.67 -27.95
C ARG A 400 -3.01 -17.32 -29.11
N PRO A 401 -2.24 -16.52 -29.88
CA PRO A 401 -1.41 -17.04 -30.95
C PRO A 401 -0.20 -17.84 -30.42
N PRO A 402 0.16 -18.97 -31.06
CA PRO A 402 1.51 -19.51 -31.03
C PRO A 402 2.40 -18.82 -32.07
N GLU A 403 3.72 -18.90 -31.88
CA GLU A 403 4.71 -18.38 -32.83
C GLU A 403 5.05 -19.39 -33.94
N ASN A 404 5.53 -18.92 -35.09
CA ASN A 404 6.04 -19.79 -36.15
C ASN A 404 7.38 -20.39 -35.77
N SER A 405 7.50 -21.72 -35.80
CA SER A 405 8.79 -22.41 -35.83
C SER A 405 9.26 -22.61 -37.28
N VAL A 406 10.58 -22.58 -37.49
CA VAL A 406 11.23 -22.97 -38.74
C VAL A 406 12.42 -23.87 -38.42
N ASP A 407 12.36 -25.12 -38.91
CA ASP A 407 13.45 -26.06 -39.16
C ASP A 407 14.84 -25.78 -38.55
N LYS A 408 15.22 -26.48 -37.46
CA LYS A 408 16.06 -27.72 -37.56
C LYS A 408 16.57 -28.35 -36.24
N ASN A 409 16.51 -29.69 -36.25
CA ASN A 409 17.48 -30.68 -35.74
C ASN A 409 17.72 -30.96 -34.24
N ILE A 410 17.85 -32.28 -33.97
CA ILE A 410 18.56 -32.96 -32.86
C ILE A 410 17.86 -32.80 -31.48
N GLN A 411 16.94 -33.71 -31.11
CA GLN A 411 17.09 -35.08 -30.55
C GLN A 411 17.25 -35.08 -29.01
N GLN A 412 16.27 -35.63 -28.28
CA GLN A 412 16.30 -36.94 -27.54
C GLN A 412 17.04 -36.88 -26.19
N ASP A 413 16.71 -37.59 -25.10
CA ASP A 413 15.65 -38.54 -24.68
C ASP A 413 15.70 -38.61 -23.12
N ASN A 414 14.80 -39.18 -22.29
CA ASN A 414 13.48 -39.83 -22.38
C ASN A 414 12.76 -39.62 -21.02
N SER A 415 11.43 -39.59 -20.86
CA SER A 415 10.40 -40.65 -20.92
C SER A 415 10.45 -41.74 -19.82
N ASP A 416 9.58 -41.62 -18.81
CA ASP A 416 8.70 -42.66 -18.22
C ASP A 416 7.71 -41.92 -17.28
N ALA A 417 6.40 -42.18 -17.19
CA ALA A 417 5.60 -43.42 -17.03
C ALA A 417 5.59 -43.91 -15.56
N GLY A 418 4.48 -43.90 -14.81
CA GLY A 418 3.07 -43.70 -15.11
C GLY A 418 2.13 -44.68 -14.36
N THR A 419 1.04 -44.15 -13.77
CA THR A 419 -0.33 -44.72 -13.80
C THR A 419 -0.78 -45.83 -12.78
N GLN A 420 -1.80 -45.48 -11.95
CA GLN A 420 -2.90 -46.34 -11.39
C GLN A 420 -2.63 -47.34 -10.22
N SER A 421 -3.62 -47.73 -9.36
CA SER A 421 -5.10 -47.53 -9.41
C SER A 421 -5.89 -47.70 -8.08
N GLN A 422 -7.01 -46.95 -7.93
CA GLN A 422 -8.29 -47.27 -7.22
C GLN A 422 -8.25 -47.50 -5.67
N VAL A 423 -9.34 -47.44 -4.87
CA VAL A 423 -10.74 -47.94 -4.98
C VAL A 423 -11.75 -47.16 -4.07
N GLN A 424 -12.91 -46.74 -4.62
CA GLN A 424 -14.29 -46.53 -4.03
C GLN A 424 -14.46 -45.70 -2.69
N THR A 425 -15.63 -45.17 -2.27
CA THR A 425 -17.05 -45.24 -2.71
C THR A 425 -17.84 -43.97 -2.27
N ASP A 426 -18.96 -43.68 -2.94
CA ASP A 426 -20.19 -42.96 -2.47
C ASP A 426 -20.15 -41.54 -1.85
N GLY A 427 -21.31 -40.84 -1.95
CA GLY A 427 -21.68 -39.76 -1.02
C GLY A 427 -21.88 -38.34 -1.58
N GLN A 428 -22.76 -38.13 -2.56
CA GLN A 428 -23.13 -36.78 -3.04
C GLN A 428 -24.40 -36.22 -2.36
N PRO A 429 -24.32 -35.04 -1.73
CA PRO A 429 -25.51 -34.18 -1.52
C PRO A 429 -25.30 -32.75 -2.04
N THR A 430 -26.14 -32.31 -2.97
CA THR A 430 -26.22 -30.91 -3.42
C THR A 430 -27.07 -30.06 -2.46
N PRO A 431 -26.59 -28.88 -1.99
CA PRO A 431 -27.45 -27.90 -1.34
C PRO A 431 -28.38 -27.21 -2.37
N GLN A 432 -29.67 -27.11 -2.05
CA GLN A 432 -30.64 -26.32 -2.83
C GLN A 432 -30.75 -24.89 -2.31
N SER A 433 -31.07 -23.94 -3.21
CA SER A 433 -31.33 -22.54 -2.85
C SER A 433 -32.74 -22.36 -2.24
N PRO A 434 -32.91 -21.57 -1.17
CA PRO A 434 -34.23 -21.23 -0.63
C PRO A 434 -34.93 -20.12 -1.44
N PRO A 435 -36.28 -20.13 -1.54
CA PRO A 435 -37.06 -19.11 -2.25
C PRO A 435 -37.49 -17.92 -1.37
N SER A 436 -37.84 -16.80 -2.01
CA SER A 436 -38.45 -15.61 -1.37
C SER A 436 -39.97 -15.70 -1.25
N PRO A 437 -40.63 -14.99 -0.30
CA PRO A 437 -42.07 -15.09 -0.05
C PRO A 437 -42.92 -14.00 -0.72
N GLU A 438 -44.14 -14.35 -1.14
CA GLU A 438 -45.28 -13.44 -1.35
C GLU A 438 -46.54 -14.00 -0.64
N PRO A 439 -47.44 -13.16 -0.10
CA PRO A 439 -48.69 -13.59 0.56
C PRO A 439 -49.97 -13.02 -0.11
N PRO A 440 -51.19 -13.45 0.29
CA PRO A 440 -51.66 -14.80 0.61
C PRO A 440 -53.07 -15.13 0.00
N PHE A 441 -53.60 -16.34 0.28
CA PHE A 441 -54.96 -16.85 -0.02
C PHE A 441 -55.36 -17.09 -1.49
N GLU A 442 -56.22 -18.07 -1.83
CA GLU A 442 -56.56 -19.38 -1.25
C GLU A 442 -57.45 -20.14 -2.25
N GLU A 443 -57.18 -21.41 -2.60
CA GLU A 443 -58.17 -22.23 -3.32
C GLU A 443 -57.98 -23.75 -3.13
N ASN A 444 -59.05 -24.52 -3.35
CA ASN A 444 -59.14 -25.95 -3.03
C ASN A 444 -59.05 -26.88 -4.26
N LYS A 445 -58.91 -28.19 -4.00
CA LYS A 445 -58.51 -29.23 -4.97
C LYS A 445 -59.62 -29.69 -5.96
N ILE A 446 -59.26 -29.80 -7.27
CA ILE A 446 -59.19 -31.02 -8.15
C ILE A 446 -60.38 -32.02 -8.12
N PRO A 447 -60.89 -32.65 -9.23
CA PRO A 447 -60.40 -32.81 -10.64
C PRO A 447 -61.48 -32.33 -11.70
N ASP A 448 -61.73 -32.82 -12.93
CA ASP A 448 -61.24 -33.94 -13.79
C ASP A 448 -61.51 -33.75 -15.31
N ALA A 449 -60.99 -34.68 -16.12
CA ALA A 449 -61.50 -35.25 -17.39
C ALA A 449 -61.82 -34.37 -18.64
N LYS A 450 -61.00 -34.58 -19.69
CA LYS A 450 -61.36 -34.90 -21.11
C LYS A 450 -62.76 -34.43 -21.62
N LYS A 451 -62.91 -33.77 -22.78
CA LYS A 451 -62.49 -34.25 -24.13
C LYS A 451 -62.85 -33.26 -25.28
N THR A 452 -62.15 -33.38 -26.43
CA THR A 452 -62.56 -33.06 -27.84
C THR A 452 -62.94 -31.63 -28.31
N ASN A 453 -62.19 -31.17 -29.32
CA ASN A 453 -62.56 -30.49 -30.57
C ASN A 453 -63.67 -29.41 -30.63
N GLU A 454 -63.31 -28.24 -31.17
CA GLU A 454 -63.86 -27.82 -32.48
C GLU A 454 -62.91 -26.89 -33.28
N LYS A 455 -63.33 -26.40 -34.45
CA LYS A 455 -62.45 -25.81 -35.50
C LYS A 455 -62.54 -24.28 -35.61
N LYS A 456 -61.42 -23.68 -36.04
CA LYS A 456 -61.25 -22.46 -36.87
C LYS A 456 -62.29 -21.32 -36.74
N SER A 457 -61.75 -20.13 -36.49
CA SER A 457 -62.06 -18.96 -37.34
C SER A 457 -60.74 -18.34 -37.81
N ASP A 458 -60.71 -17.82 -39.05
CA ASP A 458 -59.53 -17.20 -39.65
C ASP A 458 -59.64 -15.67 -39.59
N GLN A 459 -58.54 -14.97 -39.25
CA GLN A 459 -58.36 -13.53 -39.48
C GLN A 459 -56.95 -13.26 -40.05
N PRO A 460 -56.76 -12.19 -40.84
CA PRO A 460 -55.61 -12.07 -41.74
C PRO A 460 -54.31 -11.65 -41.04
N PRO A 461 -53.14 -11.96 -41.63
CA PRO A 461 -51.86 -11.55 -41.08
C PRO A 461 -51.64 -10.04 -41.22
N GLU A 462 -51.33 -9.35 -40.13
CA GLU A 462 -50.84 -7.98 -40.18
C GLU A 462 -49.52 -7.89 -40.96
N ALA A 463 -49.37 -6.83 -41.76
CA ALA A 463 -48.16 -6.59 -42.53
C ALA A 463 -46.95 -6.36 -41.61
N LYS A 464 -45.94 -7.25 -41.71
CA LYS A 464 -44.67 -7.10 -41.00
C LYS A 464 -44.00 -5.79 -41.41
N LYS A 465 -44.00 -4.80 -40.52
CA LYS A 465 -43.29 -3.53 -40.70
C LYS A 465 -41.79 -3.83 -40.94
N PRO A 466 -41.13 -3.12 -41.89
CA PRO A 466 -39.73 -3.40 -42.23
C PRO A 466 -38.81 -3.22 -41.02
N LYS A 467 -37.78 -4.07 -40.92
CA LYS A 467 -36.76 -3.99 -39.86
C LYS A 467 -35.86 -2.76 -40.07
N ILE A 468 -36.23 -1.63 -39.48
CA ILE A 468 -35.42 -0.41 -39.48
C ILE A 468 -34.08 -0.70 -38.80
N LYS A 469 -32.95 -0.52 -39.51
CA LYS A 469 -31.62 -0.60 -38.91
C LYS A 469 -31.34 0.72 -38.19
N VAL A 470 -31.00 0.63 -36.90
CA VAL A 470 -30.79 1.80 -36.04
C VAL A 470 -29.29 2.01 -35.81
N LYS A 471 -28.80 3.20 -36.12
CA LYS A 471 -27.42 3.63 -35.91
C LYS A 471 -27.39 4.64 -34.76
N ASN A 472 -26.45 4.52 -33.84
CA ASN A 472 -26.19 5.56 -32.85
C ASN A 472 -24.97 6.36 -33.33
N VAL A 473 -25.07 7.69 -33.33
CA VAL A 473 -23.97 8.62 -33.61
C VAL A 473 -23.61 9.31 -32.30
N GLU A 474 -22.36 9.19 -31.85
CA GLU A 474 -21.92 9.86 -30.62
C GLU A 474 -21.84 11.38 -30.81
N LEU A 475 -22.18 12.11 -29.74
CA LEU A 475 -22.26 13.56 -29.71
C LEU A 475 -21.23 14.11 -28.71
N PRO A 476 -20.46 15.16 -29.05
CA PRO A 476 -19.57 15.80 -28.10
C PRO A 476 -20.35 16.39 -26.92
N ILE A 477 -19.78 16.25 -25.72
CA ILE A 477 -20.28 16.86 -24.49
C ILE A 477 -19.21 17.84 -24.00
N GLU A 478 -19.58 19.10 -23.87
CA GLU A 478 -18.79 20.12 -23.20
C GLU A 478 -19.21 20.18 -21.73
N ALA A 479 -18.31 19.84 -20.81
CA ALA A 479 -18.57 19.81 -19.37
C ALA A 479 -17.89 21.00 -18.67
N ASN A 480 -18.69 21.88 -18.09
CA ASN A 480 -18.27 23.03 -17.29
C ASN A 480 -18.62 22.74 -15.82
N LEU A 481 -17.69 22.13 -15.09
CA LEU A 481 -17.87 21.74 -13.68
C LEU A 481 -17.48 22.86 -12.73
N VAL A 482 -18.27 23.10 -11.68
CA VAL A 482 -18.07 24.26 -10.78
C VAL A 482 -16.74 24.16 -10.01
N TRP A 483 -16.36 22.95 -9.59
CA TRP A 483 -15.23 22.72 -8.67
C TRP A 483 -14.00 22.05 -9.32
N GLN A 484 -13.90 22.02 -10.65
CA GLN A 484 -12.78 21.38 -11.34
C GLN A 484 -11.62 22.36 -11.59
N LEU A 485 -10.40 21.97 -11.20
CA LEU A 485 -9.18 22.70 -11.58
C LEU A 485 -8.97 22.65 -13.10
N GLY A 486 -8.83 23.82 -13.72
CA GLY A 486 -8.48 23.94 -15.15
C GLY A 486 -7.14 23.27 -15.47
N LYS A 487 -7.05 22.61 -16.63
CA LYS A 487 -5.90 21.75 -17.02
C LYS A 487 -4.55 22.46 -16.94
N GLU A 488 -4.48 23.74 -17.30
CA GLU A 488 -3.25 24.55 -17.23
C GLU A 488 -2.79 24.76 -15.78
N LEU A 489 -3.72 25.09 -14.88
CA LEU A 489 -3.47 25.28 -13.46
C LEU A 489 -3.06 23.97 -12.78
N LEU A 490 -3.71 22.86 -13.14
CA LEU A 490 -3.34 21.51 -12.70
C LEU A 490 -1.92 21.13 -13.16
N ASN A 491 -1.58 21.36 -14.43
CA ASN A 491 -0.24 21.11 -14.97
C ASN A 491 0.82 22.01 -14.30
N MET A 492 0.48 23.26 -13.97
CA MET A 492 1.33 24.14 -13.18
C MET A 492 1.57 23.59 -11.77
N TYR A 493 0.52 23.14 -11.08
CA TYR A 493 0.65 22.54 -9.74
C TYR A 493 1.50 21.27 -9.77
N ILE A 494 1.31 20.37 -10.74
CA ILE A 494 2.13 19.16 -10.93
C ILE A 494 3.60 19.54 -11.15
N LYS A 495 3.88 20.54 -12.00
CA LYS A 495 5.25 21.01 -12.27
C LYS A 495 5.91 21.65 -11.04
N THR A 496 5.14 22.36 -10.22
CA THR A 496 5.63 22.99 -8.99
C THR A 496 5.88 21.96 -7.89
N GLU A 497 4.99 20.98 -7.70
CA GLU A 497 5.22 19.88 -6.76
C GLU A 497 6.41 19.01 -7.17
N GLY A 498 6.54 18.68 -8.46
CA GLY A 498 7.69 17.93 -8.98
C GLY A 498 9.05 18.61 -8.75
N LYS A 499 9.10 19.96 -8.73
CA LYS A 499 10.30 20.71 -8.30
C LYS A 499 10.59 20.51 -6.81
N MET A 500 9.58 20.66 -5.96
CA MET A 500 9.75 20.57 -4.51
C MET A 500 10.11 19.15 -4.07
N ILE A 501 9.52 18.11 -4.69
CA ILE A 501 9.92 16.70 -4.50
C ILE A 501 11.41 16.50 -4.87
N MET A 502 11.85 17.04 -6.02
CA MET A 502 13.25 16.93 -6.43
C MET A 502 14.20 17.63 -5.45
N GLN A 503 13.80 18.79 -4.92
CA GLN A 503 14.56 19.52 -3.91
C GLN A 503 14.59 18.81 -2.56
N ASP A 504 13.45 18.32 -2.05
CA ASP A 504 13.38 17.58 -0.79
C ASP A 504 14.24 16.31 -0.87
N LYS A 505 14.28 15.66 -2.05
CA LYS A 505 15.19 14.56 -2.35
C LYS A 505 16.66 14.99 -2.35
N LEU A 506 17.02 16.07 -3.05
CA LEU A 506 18.40 16.57 -3.10
C LEU A 506 18.92 16.98 -1.72
N GLU A 507 18.08 17.60 -0.88
CA GLU A 507 18.42 17.92 0.51
C GLU A 507 18.62 16.65 1.33
N LYS A 508 17.74 15.66 1.20
CA LYS A 508 17.92 14.37 1.89
C LYS A 508 19.24 13.72 1.48
N GLU A 509 19.51 13.62 0.18
CA GLU A 509 20.75 13.04 -0.33
C GLU A 509 22.02 13.84 0.06
N ARG A 510 21.88 15.13 0.37
CA ARG A 510 22.97 15.97 0.92
C ARG A 510 23.22 15.66 2.39
N ASN A 511 22.16 15.58 3.20
CA ASN A 511 22.25 15.25 4.62
C ASN A 511 22.70 13.79 4.82
N ASP A 512 22.14 12.84 4.07
CA ASP A 512 22.57 11.43 4.06
C ASP A 512 24.09 11.34 3.77
N ALA A 513 24.63 12.21 2.89
CA ALA A 513 26.06 12.28 2.59
C ALA A 513 26.89 12.94 3.70
N LYS A 514 26.38 14.00 4.36
CA LYS A 514 27.04 14.60 5.54
C LYS A 514 27.15 13.57 6.68
N ASN A 515 26.03 12.92 7.00
CA ASN A 515 25.95 11.89 8.04
C ASN A 515 26.91 10.73 7.76
N ALA A 516 27.11 10.34 6.49
CA ALA A 516 28.05 9.29 6.12
C ALA A 516 29.54 9.68 6.29
N VAL A 517 29.88 10.98 6.34
CA VAL A 517 31.21 11.45 6.78
C VAL A 517 31.30 11.37 8.30
N GLU A 518 30.30 11.89 9.00
CA GLU A 518 30.23 11.94 10.47
C GLU A 518 30.31 10.53 11.10
N GLU A 519 29.48 9.59 10.61
CA GLU A 519 29.47 8.17 11.01
C GLU A 519 30.84 7.52 10.79
N TYR A 520 31.44 7.71 9.60
CA TYR A 520 32.77 7.17 9.29
C TYR A 520 33.87 7.75 10.19
N VAL A 521 33.82 9.05 10.50
CA VAL A 521 34.80 9.71 11.38
C VAL A 521 34.74 9.13 12.79
N TYR A 522 33.55 8.97 13.36
CA TYR A 522 33.39 8.36 14.68
C TYR A 522 33.77 6.87 14.70
N GLU A 523 33.34 6.11 13.69
CA GLU A 523 33.63 4.67 13.59
C GLU A 523 35.14 4.40 13.42
N PHE A 524 35.83 5.14 12.54
CA PHE A 524 37.27 4.95 12.35
C PHE A 524 38.10 5.46 13.53
N ARG A 525 37.71 6.54 14.23
CA ARG A 525 38.44 6.99 15.41
C ARG A 525 38.43 5.93 16.52
N ASP A 526 37.27 5.34 16.82
CA ASP A 526 37.16 4.25 17.79
C ASP A 526 38.01 3.04 17.36
N LYS A 527 37.82 2.57 16.12
CA LYS A 527 38.56 1.42 15.56
C LYS A 527 40.09 1.61 15.57
N LEU A 528 40.60 2.79 15.22
CA LEU A 528 42.03 3.11 15.25
C LEU A 528 42.61 3.09 16.67
N SER A 529 41.81 3.47 17.68
CA SER A 529 42.19 3.37 19.09
C SER A 529 42.01 1.97 19.71
N GLY A 530 41.57 0.99 18.91
CA GLY A 530 41.33 -0.39 19.34
C GLY A 530 41.78 -1.43 18.30
N PRO A 531 40.86 -2.11 17.59
CA PRO A 531 41.21 -3.23 16.72
C PRO A 531 42.20 -2.91 15.59
N TYR A 532 42.21 -1.68 15.07
CA TYR A 532 43.02 -1.29 13.91
C TYR A 532 44.42 -0.76 14.28
N GLU A 533 44.69 -0.45 15.55
CA GLU A 533 45.96 0.12 16.06
C GLU A 533 47.20 -0.63 15.51
N LYS A 534 47.11 -1.95 15.39
CA LYS A 534 48.22 -2.84 15.01
C LYS A 534 48.42 -2.97 13.49
N PHE A 535 47.51 -2.43 12.68
CA PHE A 535 47.46 -2.61 11.22
C PHE A 535 47.85 -1.33 10.43
N VAL A 536 48.42 -0.37 11.14
CA VAL A 536 48.90 0.92 10.65
C VAL A 536 50.20 1.26 11.38
N CYS A 537 51.14 1.94 10.72
CA CYS A 537 52.38 2.39 11.36
C CYS A 537 52.14 3.67 12.19
N GLU A 538 53.03 3.96 13.14
CA GLU A 538 52.82 5.09 14.07
C GLU A 538 52.69 6.45 13.35
N GLU A 539 53.43 6.66 12.25
CA GLU A 539 53.37 7.89 11.43
C GLU A 539 52.01 8.04 10.72
N ASP A 540 51.51 6.98 10.06
CA ASP A 540 50.20 7.00 9.40
C ASP A 540 49.04 7.05 10.40
N LEU A 541 49.18 6.43 11.59
CA LEU A 541 48.19 6.50 12.67
C LEU A 541 48.05 7.93 13.20
N GLN A 542 49.16 8.60 13.52
CA GLN A 542 49.15 10.00 13.96
C GLN A 542 48.57 10.91 12.87
N ARG A 543 48.98 10.70 11.61
CA ARG A 543 48.52 11.47 10.46
C ARG A 543 47.02 11.31 10.18
N PHE A 544 46.51 10.08 10.21
CA PHE A 544 45.10 9.82 9.92
C PHE A 544 44.20 10.22 11.09
N SER A 545 44.66 10.06 12.34
CA SER A 545 43.95 10.57 13.53
C SER A 545 43.84 12.10 13.54
N ALA A 546 44.91 12.80 13.10
CA ALA A 546 44.86 14.25 12.89
C ALA A 546 43.86 14.64 11.79
N PHE A 547 43.86 13.94 10.65
CA PHE A 547 42.92 14.23 9.55
C PHE A 547 41.46 13.90 9.89
N LEU A 548 41.19 12.85 10.67
CA LEU A 548 39.85 12.55 11.21
C LEU A 548 39.34 13.69 12.10
N THR A 549 40.22 14.30 12.89
CA THR A 549 39.90 15.46 13.73
C THR A 549 39.70 16.74 12.89
N GLU A 550 40.55 16.98 11.88
CA GLU A 550 40.37 18.08 10.92
C GLU A 550 38.99 18.01 10.23
N VAL A 551 38.54 16.81 9.85
CA VAL A 551 37.22 16.63 9.22
C VAL A 551 36.06 16.72 10.22
N GLU A 552 36.25 16.33 11.49
CA GLU A 552 35.27 16.56 12.55
C GLU A 552 35.09 18.06 12.82
N ASP A 553 36.18 18.79 13.08
CA ASP A 553 36.16 20.24 13.31
C ASP A 553 35.50 20.95 12.12
N TRP A 554 35.87 20.57 10.90
CA TRP A 554 35.25 21.07 9.67
C TRP A 554 33.74 20.80 9.60
N LEU A 555 33.23 19.63 9.98
CA LEU A 555 31.79 19.31 9.94
C LEU A 555 30.92 20.22 10.83
N TYR A 556 31.52 20.79 11.87
CA TYR A 556 30.89 21.74 12.81
C TYR A 556 31.18 23.22 12.48
N GLU A 557 32.19 23.51 11.64
CA GLU A 557 32.50 24.86 11.11
C GLU A 557 32.09 25.01 9.62
N ASP A 558 33.05 25.24 8.72
CA ASP A 558 32.81 25.49 7.28
C ASP A 558 32.03 24.38 6.55
N GLY A 559 31.99 23.18 7.12
CA GLY A 559 31.26 22.00 6.63
C GLY A 559 29.78 21.93 7.03
N GLU A 560 29.22 22.93 7.74
CA GLU A 560 27.82 22.85 8.21
C GLU A 560 26.83 22.67 7.06
N ASP A 561 26.86 23.57 6.07
CA ASP A 561 25.92 23.65 4.93
C ASP A 561 26.64 23.58 3.56
N GLN A 562 27.39 22.50 3.32
CA GLN A 562 28.11 22.27 2.07
C GLN A 562 27.31 21.47 1.04
N ALA A 563 27.71 21.59 -0.23
CA ALA A 563 27.11 20.85 -1.33
C ALA A 563 27.42 19.34 -1.24
N LYS A 564 26.47 18.49 -1.65
CA LYS A 564 26.55 17.01 -1.55
C LYS A 564 27.89 16.42 -2.02
N GLN A 565 28.45 16.94 -3.11
CA GLN A 565 29.71 16.45 -3.67
C GLN A 565 30.89 16.65 -2.72
N VAL A 566 30.92 17.73 -1.94
CA VAL A 566 32.02 18.03 -0.99
C VAL A 566 32.08 16.97 0.11
N TYR A 567 30.93 16.51 0.62
CA TYR A 567 30.88 15.41 1.59
C TYR A 567 31.33 14.07 0.97
N ILE A 568 30.97 13.80 -0.29
CA ILE A 568 31.44 12.61 -1.02
C ILE A 568 32.96 12.67 -1.21
N ASP A 569 33.49 13.79 -1.68
CA ASP A 569 34.92 13.99 -1.92
C ASP A 569 35.72 13.83 -0.60
N LYS A 570 35.21 14.37 0.52
CA LYS A 570 35.78 14.19 1.86
C LYS A 570 35.72 12.76 2.36
N LEU A 571 34.60 12.05 2.14
CA LEU A 571 34.49 10.63 2.48
C LEU A 571 35.47 9.77 1.66
N ASP A 572 35.68 10.11 0.39
CA ASP A 572 36.66 9.45 -0.47
C ASP A 572 38.11 9.85 -0.13
N GLU A 573 38.38 11.03 0.40
CA GLU A 573 39.67 11.37 1.03
C GLU A 573 39.95 10.50 2.27
N LEU A 574 38.98 10.39 3.18
CA LEU A 574 39.09 9.54 4.37
C LEU A 574 39.26 8.05 4.03
N LYS A 575 38.56 7.54 3.02
CA LYS A 575 38.66 6.14 2.57
C LYS A 575 39.99 5.77 1.93
N LYS A 576 40.67 6.71 1.26
CA LYS A 576 42.03 6.49 0.72
C LYS A 576 43.04 6.12 1.81
N LEU A 577 42.83 6.59 3.04
CA LEU A 577 43.66 6.27 4.21
C LEU A 577 43.11 5.08 5.03
N GLY A 578 41.79 5.03 5.26
CA GLY A 578 41.17 4.01 6.12
C GLY A 578 40.99 2.63 5.47
N THR A 579 40.62 2.56 4.18
CA THR A 579 40.37 1.27 3.51
C THR A 579 41.60 0.35 3.46
N PRO A 580 42.85 0.83 3.26
CA PRO A 580 44.05 -0.02 3.42
C PRO A 580 44.19 -0.66 4.81
N ILE A 581 43.88 0.09 5.88
CA ILE A 581 43.99 -0.37 7.27
C ILE A 581 42.89 -1.40 7.57
N GLU A 582 41.65 -1.11 7.19
CA GLU A 582 40.53 -2.05 7.27
C GLU A 582 40.80 -3.35 6.49
N MET A 583 41.32 -3.24 5.26
CA MET A 583 41.70 -4.41 4.45
C MET A 583 42.76 -5.27 5.14
N ARG A 584 43.77 -4.67 5.80
CA ARG A 584 44.79 -5.43 6.56
C ARG A 584 44.21 -6.14 7.77
N TYR A 585 43.28 -5.49 8.49
CA TYR A 585 42.54 -6.11 9.58
C TYR A 585 41.68 -7.29 9.10
N GLN A 586 40.87 -7.10 8.05
CA GLN A 586 40.02 -8.17 7.48
C GLN A 586 40.86 -9.35 6.96
N GLU A 587 42.00 -9.07 6.32
CA GLU A 587 42.99 -10.05 5.87
C GLU A 587 43.84 -10.66 7.02
N ALA A 588 43.70 -10.19 8.26
CA ALA A 588 44.26 -10.83 9.43
C ALA A 588 43.28 -11.83 10.06
N GLU A 589 41.97 -11.57 9.99
CA GLU A 589 40.93 -12.48 10.49
C GLU A 589 40.55 -13.58 9.49
N GLU A 590 40.28 -13.26 8.21
CA GLU A 590 39.87 -14.28 7.24
C GLU A 590 41.00 -15.23 6.86
N ARG A 591 42.20 -14.69 6.63
CA ARG A 591 43.29 -15.39 5.94
C ARG A 591 43.81 -16.63 6.69
N PRO A 592 43.94 -16.65 8.03
CA PRO A 592 44.26 -17.89 8.76
C PRO A 592 43.20 -18.97 8.57
N ARG A 593 41.91 -18.62 8.63
CA ARG A 593 40.79 -19.56 8.48
C ARG A 593 40.77 -20.23 7.11
N VAL A 594 41.05 -19.46 6.04
CA VAL A 594 41.10 -19.98 4.66
C VAL A 594 42.37 -20.83 4.43
N LEU A 595 43.49 -20.48 5.07
CA LEU A 595 44.71 -21.31 5.03
C LEU A 595 44.49 -22.65 5.77
N GLU A 596 43.77 -22.65 6.88
CA GLU A 596 43.38 -23.87 7.62
C GLU A 596 42.45 -24.77 6.78
N GLU A 597 41.44 -24.18 6.12
CA GLU A 597 40.55 -24.87 5.18
C GLU A 597 41.33 -25.51 4.00
N LEU A 598 42.28 -24.79 3.41
CA LEU A 598 43.18 -25.31 2.37
C LEU A 598 44.08 -26.42 2.91
N GLY A 599 44.63 -26.26 4.11
CA GLY A 599 45.45 -27.28 4.78
C GLY A 599 44.68 -28.58 5.00
N HIS A 600 43.43 -28.51 5.45
CA HIS A 600 42.55 -29.68 5.62
C HIS A 600 42.22 -30.37 4.28
N LYS A 601 41.89 -29.61 3.22
CA LYS A 601 41.66 -30.22 1.89
C LYS A 601 42.94 -30.84 1.31
N LEU A 602 44.12 -30.23 1.49
CA LEU A 602 45.40 -30.83 1.09
C LEU A 602 45.70 -32.13 1.85
N GLN A 603 45.49 -32.16 3.17
CA GLN A 603 45.61 -33.38 3.98
C GLN A 603 44.63 -34.47 3.54
N HIS A 604 43.40 -34.10 3.16
CA HIS A 604 42.38 -35.03 2.69
C HIS A 604 42.79 -35.73 1.39
N TYR A 605 43.17 -34.99 0.34
CA TYR A 605 43.62 -35.60 -0.91
C TYR A 605 44.96 -36.35 -0.75
N ALA A 606 45.88 -35.84 0.07
CA ALA A 606 47.12 -36.56 0.40
C ALA A 606 46.86 -37.91 1.10
N LYS A 607 45.83 -37.99 1.96
CA LYS A 607 45.39 -39.24 2.59
C LYS A 607 44.82 -40.21 1.55
N ILE A 608 43.99 -39.74 0.62
CA ILE A 608 43.43 -40.57 -0.46
C ILE A 608 44.54 -41.13 -1.37
N ALA A 609 45.52 -40.32 -1.73
CA ALA A 609 46.69 -40.78 -2.49
C ALA A 609 47.57 -41.78 -1.70
N GLY A 610 47.59 -41.68 -0.37
CA GLY A 610 48.13 -42.71 0.53
C GLY A 610 47.34 -44.02 0.47
N GLU A 611 46.02 -43.95 0.66
CA GLU A 611 45.09 -45.08 0.59
C GLU A 611 45.15 -45.81 -0.76
N TYR A 612 45.30 -45.07 -1.87
CA TYR A 612 45.58 -45.64 -3.19
C TYR A 612 46.90 -46.42 -3.24
N ARG A 613 47.99 -45.84 -2.70
CA ARG A 613 49.32 -46.47 -2.66
C ARG A 613 49.33 -47.77 -1.85
N ASP A 614 48.60 -47.77 -0.74
CA ASP A 614 48.42 -48.92 0.14
C ASP A 614 47.41 -49.95 -0.41
N LYS A 615 46.82 -49.67 -1.57
CA LYS A 615 45.83 -50.50 -2.29
C LYS A 615 44.54 -50.71 -1.50
N ASP A 616 43.98 -49.62 -0.97
CA ASP A 616 42.62 -49.60 -0.44
C ASP A 616 41.61 -49.86 -1.57
N GLU A 617 40.73 -50.85 -1.37
CA GLU A 617 39.72 -51.26 -2.35
C GLU A 617 38.85 -50.09 -2.85
N LYS A 618 38.70 -49.00 -2.09
CA LYS A 618 37.89 -47.85 -2.47
C LYS A 618 38.47 -47.05 -3.64
N TYR A 619 39.77 -47.11 -3.91
CA TYR A 619 40.42 -46.23 -4.91
C TYR A 619 41.27 -46.94 -5.98
N ILE A 620 41.57 -48.24 -5.84
CA ILE A 620 42.38 -49.04 -6.81
C ILE A 620 41.89 -48.91 -8.27
N HIS A 621 40.63 -48.57 -8.50
CA HIS A 621 40.04 -48.46 -9.84
C HIS A 621 40.31 -47.13 -10.57
N ILE A 622 40.90 -46.13 -9.90
CA ILE A 622 41.31 -44.86 -10.51
C ILE A 622 42.58 -45.10 -11.34
N ASP A 623 42.73 -44.43 -12.49
CA ASP A 623 43.92 -44.60 -13.33
C ASP A 623 45.20 -44.09 -12.65
N GLU A 624 46.32 -44.81 -12.84
CA GLU A 624 47.60 -44.47 -12.22
C GLU A 624 48.11 -43.09 -12.66
N SER A 625 47.84 -42.66 -13.90
CA SER A 625 48.22 -41.33 -14.39
C SER A 625 47.36 -40.20 -13.79
N GLU A 626 46.08 -40.44 -13.54
CA GLU A 626 45.19 -39.47 -12.89
C GLU A 626 45.53 -39.33 -11.40
N MET A 627 45.82 -40.42 -10.70
CA MET A 627 46.27 -40.34 -9.29
C MET A 627 47.65 -39.68 -9.17
N ILE A 628 48.55 -39.86 -10.14
CA ILE A 628 49.82 -39.11 -10.23
C ILE A 628 49.57 -37.60 -10.43
N GLU A 629 48.53 -37.20 -11.17
CA GLU A 629 48.14 -35.80 -11.29
C GLU A 629 47.59 -35.22 -9.97
N VAL A 630 46.81 -36.00 -9.20
CA VAL A 630 46.39 -35.65 -7.83
C VAL A 630 47.60 -35.47 -6.92
N GLU A 631 48.53 -36.44 -6.88
CA GLU A 631 49.76 -36.35 -6.08
C GLU A 631 50.58 -35.11 -6.40
N LYS A 632 50.74 -34.82 -7.70
CA LYS A 632 51.48 -33.66 -8.19
C LYS A 632 50.80 -32.36 -7.78
N CYS A 633 49.50 -32.20 -8.02
CA CYS A 633 48.74 -31.00 -7.69
C CYS A 633 48.78 -30.72 -6.17
N VAL A 634 48.56 -31.76 -5.36
CA VAL A 634 48.62 -31.69 -3.89
C VAL A 634 50.03 -31.29 -3.41
N LYS A 635 51.09 -31.81 -4.03
CA LYS A 635 52.48 -31.44 -3.70
C LYS A 635 52.82 -30.01 -4.08
N GLU A 636 52.51 -29.59 -5.31
CA GLU A 636 52.77 -28.23 -5.81
C GLU A 636 52.01 -27.18 -4.97
N MET A 637 50.77 -27.49 -4.57
CA MET A 637 49.96 -26.62 -3.73
C MET A 637 50.43 -26.58 -2.26
N MET A 638 50.93 -27.70 -1.70
CA MET A 638 51.60 -27.69 -0.38
C MET A 638 52.91 -26.88 -0.39
N GLU A 639 53.71 -26.98 -1.45
CA GLU A 639 54.93 -26.19 -1.60
C GLU A 639 54.62 -24.70 -1.75
N TRP A 640 53.60 -24.34 -2.53
CA TRP A 640 53.06 -22.97 -2.61
C TRP A 640 52.61 -22.46 -1.24
N MET A 641 51.77 -23.22 -0.52
CA MET A 641 51.25 -22.83 0.80
C MET A 641 52.38 -22.63 1.82
N SER A 642 53.40 -23.50 1.82
CA SER A 642 54.57 -23.38 2.70
C SER A 642 55.39 -22.13 2.36
N ASN A 643 55.65 -21.87 1.07
CA ASN A 643 56.37 -20.67 0.63
C ASN A 643 55.62 -19.38 1.00
N VAL A 644 54.30 -19.35 0.84
CA VAL A 644 53.43 -18.22 1.21
C VAL A 644 53.44 -17.98 2.72
N MET A 645 53.29 -19.01 3.55
CA MET A 645 53.38 -18.85 5.02
C MET A 645 54.77 -18.38 5.47
N ASN A 646 55.84 -18.93 4.88
CA ASN A 646 57.23 -18.53 5.16
C ASN A 646 57.63 -17.14 4.62
N ALA A 647 56.85 -16.57 3.72
CA ALA A 647 56.96 -15.17 3.31
C ALA A 647 56.16 -14.26 4.25
N GLN A 648 54.92 -14.65 4.59
CA GLN A 648 54.03 -13.85 5.42
C GLN A 648 54.54 -13.67 6.86
N THR A 649 55.19 -14.66 7.46
CA THR A 649 55.77 -14.56 8.81
C THR A 649 56.93 -13.58 8.92
N LYS A 650 57.39 -13.00 7.80
CA LYS A 650 58.41 -11.94 7.74
C LYS A 650 57.82 -10.54 7.55
N MET A 651 56.51 -10.43 7.31
CA MET A 651 55.82 -9.15 7.16
C MET A 651 55.21 -8.72 8.48
N SER A 652 55.24 -7.40 8.72
CA SER A 652 54.60 -6.77 9.87
C SER A 652 53.10 -6.55 9.60
N PRO A 653 52.21 -6.53 10.62
CA PRO A 653 50.76 -6.44 10.38
C PRO A 653 50.30 -5.09 9.82
N ASP A 654 51.11 -4.05 9.91
CA ASP A 654 50.93 -2.74 9.28
C ASP A 654 51.25 -2.73 7.77
N GLN A 655 51.66 -3.87 7.19
CA GLN A 655 51.96 -4.01 5.78
C GLN A 655 50.91 -4.88 5.05
N ASP A 656 50.72 -4.60 3.76
CA ASP A 656 49.86 -5.43 2.90
C ASP A 656 50.35 -6.89 2.86
N PRO A 657 49.44 -7.89 2.99
CA PRO A 657 49.82 -9.30 3.10
C PRO A 657 50.36 -9.87 1.77
N VAL A 658 51.23 -10.88 1.87
CA VAL A 658 51.88 -11.54 0.71
C VAL A 658 50.85 -12.20 -0.23
N VAL A 659 49.75 -12.69 0.35
CA VAL A 659 48.61 -13.25 -0.37
C VAL A 659 47.33 -12.73 0.27
N ARG A 660 46.29 -12.55 -0.53
CA ARG A 660 44.95 -12.18 -0.04
C ARG A 660 44.07 -13.41 0.13
N ALA A 661 43.12 -13.38 1.07
CA ALA A 661 42.18 -14.48 1.34
C ALA A 661 41.42 -14.91 0.08
N ARG A 662 41.08 -13.97 -0.81
CA ARG A 662 40.51 -14.22 -2.15
C ARG A 662 41.38 -15.11 -3.06
N GLU A 663 42.71 -15.00 -2.97
CA GLU A 663 43.65 -15.75 -3.81
C GLU A 663 43.87 -17.15 -3.24
N ILE A 664 43.83 -17.33 -1.92
CA ILE A 664 43.80 -18.66 -1.29
C ILE A 664 42.44 -19.35 -1.58
N LYS A 665 41.31 -18.64 -1.53
CA LYS A 665 39.99 -19.14 -1.97
C LYS A 665 40.01 -19.57 -3.45
N ALA A 666 40.75 -18.86 -4.31
CA ALA A 666 40.96 -19.28 -5.70
C ALA A 666 41.83 -20.54 -5.81
N LYS A 667 42.94 -20.64 -5.05
CA LYS A 667 43.78 -21.85 -5.01
C LYS A 667 43.08 -23.08 -4.41
N LEU A 668 42.21 -22.90 -3.42
CA LEU A 668 41.33 -23.94 -2.89
C LEU A 668 40.40 -24.48 -3.98
N LYS A 669 39.82 -23.60 -4.81
CA LYS A 669 38.98 -24.00 -5.94
C LYS A 669 39.78 -24.67 -7.07
N GLU A 670 41.00 -24.22 -7.33
CA GLU A 670 41.91 -24.85 -8.29
C GLU A 670 42.24 -26.30 -7.87
N LEU A 671 42.64 -26.50 -6.62
CA LEU A 671 42.88 -27.82 -6.02
C LEU A 671 41.62 -28.72 -6.09
N HIS A 672 40.45 -28.19 -5.71
CA HIS A 672 39.20 -28.93 -5.75
C HIS A 672 38.80 -29.33 -7.17
N ASN A 673 38.97 -28.45 -8.16
CA ASN A 673 38.63 -28.71 -9.55
C ASN A 673 39.49 -29.81 -10.19
N VAL A 674 40.74 -29.99 -9.73
CA VAL A 674 41.64 -31.06 -10.19
C VAL A 674 41.40 -32.34 -9.40
N CYS A 675 41.42 -32.28 -8.07
CA CYS A 675 41.43 -33.48 -7.24
C CYS A 675 40.05 -34.12 -7.04
N GLU A 676 38.99 -33.34 -6.83
CA GLU A 676 37.66 -33.88 -6.48
C GLU A 676 37.07 -34.78 -7.59
N PRO A 677 37.13 -34.44 -8.90
CA PRO A 677 36.59 -35.30 -9.95
C PRO A 677 37.31 -36.65 -10.07
N ILE A 678 38.62 -36.69 -9.78
CA ILE A 678 39.43 -37.91 -9.85
C ILE A 678 39.13 -38.81 -8.65
N VAL A 679 39.14 -38.28 -7.42
CA VAL A 679 38.90 -39.09 -6.21
C VAL A 679 37.43 -39.51 -6.02
N MET A 680 36.50 -38.91 -6.76
CA MET A 680 35.06 -39.26 -6.77
C MET A 680 34.66 -40.21 -7.91
N GLN A 681 35.60 -40.69 -8.74
CA GLN A 681 35.25 -41.65 -9.79
C GLN A 681 34.59 -42.92 -9.22
N PRO A 682 33.45 -43.38 -9.75
CA PRO A 682 32.81 -44.61 -9.31
C PRO A 682 33.52 -45.86 -9.84
N LYS A 683 33.41 -46.98 -9.12
CA LYS A 683 33.94 -48.28 -9.56
C LYS A 683 33.28 -48.75 -10.86
N PRO A 684 34.04 -49.26 -11.85
CA PRO A 684 33.47 -49.95 -13.01
C PRO A 684 32.61 -51.15 -12.58
N ASN A 685 31.41 -51.25 -13.14
CA ASN A 685 30.50 -52.37 -12.85
C ASN A 685 30.81 -53.57 -13.76
N VAL A 686 30.67 -54.80 -13.24
CA VAL A 686 31.09 -56.03 -13.94
C VAL A 686 29.86 -56.81 -14.43
N ASP A 687 29.61 -56.76 -15.74
CA ASP A 687 28.56 -57.55 -16.38
C ASP A 687 28.82 -59.06 -16.19
N SER A 688 27.80 -59.77 -15.71
CA SER A 688 27.80 -61.23 -15.53
C SER A 688 26.86 -61.91 -16.54
N PRO A 689 27.19 -63.10 -17.09
CA PRO A 689 26.38 -63.72 -18.15
C PRO A 689 24.98 -64.17 -17.69
N LYS A 690 24.03 -64.14 -18.63
CA LYS A 690 22.65 -64.62 -18.45
C LYS A 690 22.55 -66.13 -18.73
N GLU A 691 21.58 -66.78 -18.09
CA GLU A 691 20.90 -67.96 -18.66
C GLU A 691 19.40 -67.93 -18.28
N GLU A 692 18.56 -68.69 -18.98
CA GLU A 692 17.12 -68.39 -19.11
C GLU A 692 16.16 -69.36 -18.38
N ASN A 693 15.35 -68.81 -17.46
CA ASN A 693 13.88 -69.04 -17.33
C ASN A 693 13.34 -70.50 -17.12
N PRO A 694 11.99 -70.74 -17.03
CA PRO A 694 10.83 -69.85 -16.87
C PRO A 694 9.86 -70.24 -15.70
N LEU A 695 8.68 -69.59 -15.67
CA LEU A 695 7.41 -69.91 -14.98
C LEU A 695 7.26 -69.38 -13.53
N ASN A 696 6.64 -68.20 -13.35
CA ASN A 696 5.19 -67.95 -13.18
C ASN A 696 4.67 -68.36 -11.78
N GLY A 697 4.05 -67.52 -10.94
CA GLY A 697 3.45 -66.17 -11.05
C GLY A 697 2.08 -66.18 -10.31
N PRO A 698 1.28 -65.09 -10.22
CA PRO A 698 1.54 -63.66 -10.50
C PRO A 698 1.06 -62.68 -9.38
N SER A 699 1.47 -61.41 -9.43
CA SER A 699 0.70 -60.24 -8.94
C SER A 699 1.26 -58.94 -9.55
N LEU A 700 0.45 -57.87 -9.60
CA LEU A 700 0.74 -56.59 -10.28
C LEU A 700 0.62 -55.37 -9.34
N ASN A 701 1.11 -54.24 -9.87
CA ASN A 701 0.91 -52.82 -9.50
C ASN A 701 2.18 -52.15 -8.91
N THR A 702 2.92 -51.33 -9.66
CA THR A 702 2.63 -49.95 -10.17
C THR A 702 2.87 -48.82 -9.15
N ASN A 703 4.12 -48.34 -9.19
CA ASN A 703 4.51 -46.95 -9.51
C ASN A 703 4.24 -45.76 -8.57
N GLU A 704 5.13 -44.76 -8.74
CA GLU A 704 5.03 -43.33 -8.37
C GLU A 704 4.73 -42.93 -6.91
N GLY A 705 5.63 -42.15 -6.30
CA GLY A 705 5.18 -41.06 -5.42
C GLY A 705 6.17 -40.44 -4.42
N ILE A 706 6.39 -39.13 -4.62
CA ILE A 706 6.39 -38.08 -3.58
C ILE A 706 7.71 -37.82 -2.80
N GLU A 707 7.91 -36.53 -2.54
CA GLU A 707 8.98 -35.89 -1.75
C GLU A 707 8.81 -36.11 -0.22
N GLU A 708 9.48 -35.28 0.57
CA GLU A 708 9.33 -34.99 2.01
C GLU A 708 8.04 -35.52 2.72
N ASP A 709 8.09 -35.96 3.99
CA ASP A 709 8.73 -35.23 5.09
C ASP A 709 8.86 -36.03 6.43
N LYS A 710 9.74 -35.54 7.31
CA LYS A 710 9.77 -35.64 8.79
C LYS A 710 9.48 -36.97 9.54
N ASN A 711 10.55 -37.39 10.24
CA ASN A 711 10.63 -37.59 11.71
C ASN A 711 10.38 -38.97 12.38
N ASN A 712 11.07 -39.09 13.54
CA ASN A 712 10.86 -39.97 14.70
C ASN A 712 11.19 -41.47 14.58
N ALA A 713 12.32 -41.85 15.18
CA ALA A 713 12.31 -42.67 16.40
C ALA A 713 13.65 -42.56 17.16
N GLU A 714 13.62 -42.25 18.46
CA GLU A 714 14.78 -42.32 19.36
C GLU A 714 14.90 -43.71 20.03
N ILE A 715 16.09 -43.99 20.57
CA ILE A 715 16.39 -45.16 21.42
C ILE A 715 16.34 -44.71 22.91
N PRO A 716 15.85 -45.52 23.87
CA PRO A 716 15.12 -44.97 25.02
C PRO A 716 15.88 -44.80 26.35
N GLN A 717 15.35 -43.89 27.16
CA GLN A 717 15.33 -43.86 28.65
C GLN A 717 16.63 -43.71 29.47
N GLN A 718 16.68 -42.65 30.28
CA GLN A 718 16.68 -42.79 31.75
C GLN A 718 16.21 -41.50 32.47
N ASN A 719 15.79 -41.61 33.74
CA ASN A 719 15.17 -40.55 34.53
C ASN A 719 16.17 -39.80 35.43
N GLY A 720 15.88 -38.53 35.78
CA GLY A 720 16.52 -37.79 36.87
C GLY A 720 15.91 -36.41 37.10
N ASP A 721 15.50 -36.08 38.33
CA ASP A 721 14.77 -34.84 38.68
C ASP A 721 15.68 -33.63 38.95
N CYS A 722 15.25 -32.42 38.55
CA CYS A 722 15.02 -31.22 39.41
C CYS A 722 14.96 -29.87 38.65
N HIS A 723 14.04 -29.00 39.06
CA HIS A 723 13.99 -27.55 38.78
C HIS A 723 14.90 -26.75 39.77
N PRO A 724 15.10 -25.40 39.70
CA PRO A 724 14.37 -24.36 38.92
C PRO A 724 15.23 -23.23 38.26
N ASN A 725 14.52 -22.25 37.68
CA ASN A 725 14.94 -20.85 37.39
C ASN A 725 15.92 -20.56 36.21
N ALA A 726 15.96 -19.34 35.61
CA ALA A 726 14.92 -18.32 35.35
C ALA A 726 15.48 -17.17 34.46
N LYS A 727 14.56 -16.44 33.78
CA LYS A 727 14.66 -15.05 33.23
C LYS A 727 15.15 -14.79 31.79
N ASN A 728 14.39 -13.88 31.16
CA ASN A 728 14.76 -12.85 30.18
C ASN A 728 15.29 -13.24 28.80
N THR A 729 14.36 -13.50 27.87
CA THR A 729 14.39 -12.84 26.55
C THR A 729 13.51 -11.59 26.62
N MET A 730 14.00 -10.45 26.11
CA MET A 730 13.20 -9.21 26.03
C MET A 730 12.57 -9.10 24.63
N SER A 731 11.28 -8.78 24.57
CA SER A 731 10.65 -8.33 23.32
C SER A 731 11.11 -6.90 23.02
N MET A 732 11.40 -6.62 21.75
CA MET A 732 11.54 -5.25 21.26
C MET A 732 10.24 -4.87 20.55
N ASP A 733 9.35 -4.22 21.27
CA ASP A 733 8.26 -3.46 20.65
C ASP A 733 8.82 -2.12 20.11
N LEU A 734 8.31 -1.69 18.96
CA LEU A 734 8.72 -0.44 18.28
C LEU A 734 7.46 0.39 18.00
N ASP A 735 7.32 1.51 18.71
CA ASP A 735 6.31 2.57 18.52
C ASP A 735 6.72 3.60 17.45
#